data_AF-A0ABD3XSM5-F1
#
_entry.id   AF-A0ABD3XSM5-F1
#
_cell.length_a   1.000
_cell.length_b   1.000
_cell.length_c   1.000
_cell.angle_alpha   90.00
_cell.angle_beta   90.00
_cell.angle_gamma   90.00
#
_symmetry.space_group_name_H-M   'P 1'
#
loop_
_entity.id
_entity.type
_entity.pdbx_description
1 polymer ?
#
loop_
_entity_poly.entity_id
_entity_poly.type
_entity_poly.pdbx_seq_one_letter_code
_entity_poly.pdbx_strand_id
1 'polypeptide(L)'
;MVQKKFKEFCNSNIHLDRAAEKLPSRLQDIDEYSYPAFLTSHQLLLMLDASVGAPYFFDRKKDHSLKANLQGWMDNDCSDSIHSLLRKDLDSEMDISNGSNGFRADENGEQKMAGTQQVDVQEWLDDDGSHDILPLIDQDSNQVENGILNNGRNSFIEPEDVEQQMAGIKQIKVNPSHEVTYEVFVTEVWPHLKKKMKGSYDPSLVWTEIMSVIKGSFEALSNPCGYLSKDEYIEVGRKRAPCFSGERENIYKVFTDYNGFIKKHKNLFDETDLIHSIFRRLRNIRTIPWVIHQIFVDETQDFTQAELYLLIQICQDPNQMFLTGDTAQSIMRGISFRFEDLKALFFHAQQSMQAMNKREIVKPPELYQLTQNYRSHMGILSLASSVLDLLDIFFPESFDRLVRDQGLFNGPQPILLESSNFSDLAVLLRGNQRKSSQIEFGAHQAILVVDEAARAAVPKELQFGLILTIYEAKGLEFDDVLLYNFFKDSQASKEWRLVSLYMEQMFQDSKESTQGPSTSKKGLAKIYQDMMQQERSRPLTFDNLHKILNSELKHLYTAVTRARVNLWIFDEDVEKRAPMFEYFKAKNLVRCLTLDETDKSKLINTVFTESSSADDWKCRGDYFMKLNLYEAAAKCFEISGETSSQKVALAHHIALAAGKMSEKPHDMKEEFLKAARLFLECNIPTKAAICLQNARKQELAAKLYENIRQEFESRGNPVPQILIDGDPFKNFSEEYLNIMLADFHHRHNDLNKMMLTLERLPCWNDRVQFLKDRGHMVEAIQILEENGG
;
A
#
# COMPACT_ATOMS: atom_id res chain seq x y z
N MET A 1 8.93 -1.09 11.37
CA MET A 1 10.30 -0.70 11.85
C MET A 1 10.27 0.11 13.15
N VAL A 2 9.44 1.15 13.28
CA VAL A 2 9.36 1.99 14.50
C VAL A 2 8.98 1.18 15.73
N GLN A 3 7.96 0.31 15.63
CA GLN A 3 7.56 -0.59 16.72
C GLN A 3 8.69 -1.49 17.23
N LYS A 4 9.51 -2.03 16.32
CA LYS A 4 10.68 -2.86 16.64
C LYS A 4 11.66 -2.09 17.52
N LYS A 5 12.11 -0.93 17.04
CA LYS A 5 13.08 -0.09 17.74
C LYS A 5 12.53 0.41 19.07
N PHE A 6 11.23 0.75 19.13
CA PHE A 6 10.58 1.16 20.37
C PHE A 6 10.62 0.04 21.42
N LYS A 7 10.22 -1.19 21.05
CA LYS A 7 10.27 -2.36 21.93
C LYS A 7 11.71 -2.68 22.38
N GLU A 8 12.67 -2.66 21.45
CA GLU A 8 14.11 -2.82 21.77
C GLU A 8 14.60 -1.80 22.80
N PHE A 9 14.17 -0.54 22.69
CA PHE A 9 14.48 0.52 23.64
C PHE A 9 13.81 0.31 25.01
N CYS A 10 12.61 -0.28 25.02
CA CYS A 10 11.81 -0.51 26.22
C CYS A 10 12.15 -1.81 26.98
N ASN A 11 13.00 -2.70 26.43
CA ASN A 11 13.42 -3.98 27.04
C ASN A 11 14.14 -3.87 28.41
N SER A 12 14.18 -2.67 29.02
CA SER A 12 14.57 -2.46 30.42
C SER A 12 13.38 -2.46 31.40
N ASN A 13 12.12 -2.54 30.94
CA ASN A 13 10.92 -2.54 31.76
C ASN A 13 10.12 -3.86 31.67
N ILE A 14 9.86 -4.46 32.83
CA ILE A 14 9.28 -5.81 33.07
C ILE A 14 7.83 -5.99 32.56
N HIS A 15 7.17 -4.93 32.05
CA HIS A 15 5.73 -4.95 31.73
C HIS A 15 5.35 -5.38 30.30
N LEU A 16 6.32 -5.71 29.44
CA LEU A 16 6.11 -5.98 28.01
C LEU A 16 6.12 -7.47 27.61
N ASP A 17 6.22 -8.40 28.57
CA ASP A 17 6.26 -9.85 28.32
C ASP A 17 4.88 -10.52 28.11
N ARG A 18 3.80 -9.75 27.87
CA ARG A 18 2.50 -10.33 27.48
C ARG A 18 2.50 -10.66 26.00
N ALA A 19 1.93 -11.81 25.63
CA ALA A 19 1.65 -12.14 24.23
C ALA A 19 0.79 -11.02 23.61
N ALA A 20 1.10 -10.63 22.38
CA ALA A 20 0.38 -9.56 21.70
C ALA A 20 -1.08 -9.99 21.46
N GLU A 21 -2.01 -9.40 22.20
CA GLU A 21 -3.44 -9.60 21.97
C GLU A 21 -3.88 -8.73 20.79
N LYS A 22 -4.66 -9.32 19.86
CA LYS A 22 -5.23 -8.61 18.71
C LYS A 22 -5.97 -7.34 19.16
N LEU A 23 -5.65 -6.21 18.54
CA LEU A 23 -6.32 -4.95 18.84
C LEU A 23 -7.84 -5.05 18.57
N PRO A 24 -8.68 -4.50 19.47
CA PRO A 24 -10.11 -4.55 19.32
C PRO A 24 -10.60 -3.65 18.16
N SER A 25 -11.86 -3.82 17.75
CA SER A 25 -12.44 -3.04 16.64
C SER A 25 -12.75 -1.57 17.00
N ARG A 26 -12.66 -1.17 18.28
CA ARG A 26 -12.97 0.18 18.75
C ARG A 26 -11.88 0.70 19.68
N LEU A 27 -11.67 2.01 19.69
CA LEU A 27 -10.68 2.70 20.51
C LEU A 27 -10.99 2.62 22.01
N GLN A 28 -12.26 2.68 22.40
CA GLN A 28 -12.67 2.55 23.81
C GLN A 28 -12.49 1.15 24.39
N ASP A 29 -12.24 0.14 23.55
CA ASP A 29 -12.03 -1.24 23.99
C ASP A 29 -10.54 -1.58 24.12
N ILE A 30 -9.63 -0.68 23.73
CA ILE A 30 -8.18 -0.91 23.82
C ILE A 30 -7.78 -0.93 25.29
N ASP A 31 -7.10 -2.01 25.69
CA ASP A 31 -6.55 -2.16 27.02
C ASP A 31 -5.37 -1.20 27.27
N GLU A 32 -5.21 -0.73 28.51
CA GLU A 32 -4.17 0.24 28.88
C GLU A 32 -2.74 -0.30 28.60
N TYR A 33 -2.54 -1.62 28.68
CA TYR A 33 -1.25 -2.27 28.41
C TYR A 33 -0.94 -2.42 26.91
N SER A 34 -1.92 -2.19 26.03
CA SER A 34 -1.74 -2.23 24.57
C SER A 34 -1.19 -0.91 24.00
N TYR A 35 -0.95 0.10 24.85
CA TYR A 35 -0.33 1.36 24.45
C TYR A 35 1.21 1.33 24.59
N PRO A 36 1.95 1.95 23.63
CA PRO A 36 1.45 2.62 22.43
C PRO A 36 0.95 1.62 21.38
N ALA A 37 -0.22 1.90 20.80
CA ALA A 37 -0.77 1.14 19.68
C ALA A 37 -0.09 1.60 18.37
N PHE A 38 0.35 0.64 17.56
CA PHE A 38 0.94 0.90 16.24
C PHE A 38 -0.10 0.55 15.17
N LEU A 39 -0.60 1.57 14.47
CA LEU A 39 -1.72 1.44 13.54
C LEU A 39 -1.34 2.03 12.18
N THR A 40 -1.79 1.38 11.11
CA THR A 40 -1.85 2.00 9.78
C THR A 40 -3.01 3.00 9.70
N SER A 41 -3.02 3.87 8.67
CA SER A 41 -4.11 4.83 8.43
C SER A 41 -5.47 4.12 8.32
N HIS A 42 -5.55 3.07 7.49
CA HIS A 42 -6.76 2.27 7.30
C HIS A 42 -7.26 1.65 8.61
N GLN A 43 -6.38 1.05 9.41
CA GLN A 43 -6.77 0.48 10.71
C GLN A 43 -7.35 1.55 11.63
N LEU A 44 -6.69 2.70 11.74
CA LEU A 44 -7.19 3.81 12.56
C LEU A 44 -8.55 4.33 12.06
N LEU A 45 -8.74 4.48 10.74
CA LEU A 45 -10.01 4.90 10.15
C LEU A 45 -11.13 3.89 10.41
N LEU A 46 -10.86 2.58 10.30
CA LEU A 46 -11.82 1.53 10.63
C LEU A 46 -12.19 1.52 12.12
N MET A 47 -11.20 1.72 12.99
CA MET A 47 -11.45 1.83 14.43
C MET A 47 -12.26 3.08 14.74
N LEU A 48 -11.94 4.23 14.16
CA LEU A 48 -12.70 5.47 14.32
C LEU A 48 -14.14 5.32 13.84
N ASP A 49 -14.36 4.72 12.67
CA ASP A 49 -15.70 4.47 12.15
C ASP A 49 -16.57 3.69 13.14
N ALA A 50 -16.01 2.67 13.78
CA ALA A 50 -16.70 1.87 14.79
C ALA A 50 -16.86 2.61 16.12
N SER A 51 -15.84 3.36 16.54
CA SER A 51 -15.78 4.02 17.85
C SER A 51 -16.78 5.17 17.92
N VAL A 52 -16.86 5.99 16.87
CA VAL A 52 -17.76 7.17 16.73
C VAL A 52 -19.24 6.78 16.81
N GLY A 53 -19.57 5.52 16.56
CA GLY A 53 -20.92 5.00 16.73
C GLY A 53 -21.83 5.26 15.52
N ALA A 54 -23.06 4.76 15.61
CA ALA A 54 -23.98 4.71 14.48
C ALA A 54 -24.46 6.12 14.02
N PRO A 55 -24.74 6.30 12.72
CA PRO A 55 -24.67 5.31 11.66
C PRO A 55 -23.21 5.02 11.24
N TYR A 56 -22.84 3.74 11.18
CA TYR A 56 -21.52 3.34 10.69
C TYR A 56 -21.43 3.57 9.17
N PHE A 57 -20.25 3.92 8.68
CA PHE A 57 -19.99 3.93 7.24
C PHE A 57 -19.96 2.51 6.70
N PHE A 58 -19.24 1.61 7.41
CA PHE A 58 -19.25 0.18 7.11
C PHE A 58 -20.15 -0.58 8.07
N ASP A 59 -20.89 -1.54 7.52
CA ASP A 59 -21.77 -2.38 8.30
C ASP A 59 -20.99 -3.22 9.32
N ARG A 60 -21.46 -3.22 10.58
CA ARG A 60 -20.79 -3.91 11.69
C ARG A 60 -21.58 -5.09 12.25
N LYS A 61 -20.88 -6.16 12.67
CA LYS A 61 -21.42 -7.28 13.44
C LYS A 61 -21.73 -6.82 14.89
N LYS A 62 -22.29 -7.72 15.70
CA LYS A 62 -22.64 -7.45 17.11
C LYS A 62 -21.42 -7.11 17.97
N ASP A 63 -20.25 -7.64 17.62
CA ASP A 63 -18.95 -7.38 18.26
C ASP A 63 -18.22 -6.14 17.70
N HIS A 64 -18.89 -5.36 16.84
CA HIS A 64 -18.35 -4.19 16.15
C HIS A 64 -17.27 -4.45 15.08
N SER A 65 -16.95 -5.73 14.81
CA SER A 65 -16.15 -6.10 13.65
C SER A 65 -16.92 -5.86 12.34
N LEU A 66 -16.22 -5.78 11.21
CA LEU A 66 -16.85 -5.58 9.90
C LEU A 66 -17.72 -6.78 9.52
N LYS A 67 -18.91 -6.53 8.94
CA LYS A 67 -19.75 -7.62 8.37
C LYS A 67 -19.20 -8.14 7.06
N ALA A 68 -18.68 -7.24 6.22
CA ALA A 68 -18.10 -7.57 4.93
C ALA A 68 -16.58 -7.36 4.97
N ASN A 69 -15.86 -8.16 4.21
CA ASN A 69 -14.43 -7.95 4.03
C ASN A 69 -14.21 -6.75 3.08
N LEU A 70 -13.30 -5.86 3.46
CA LEU A 70 -12.94 -4.70 2.65
C LEU A 70 -11.66 -5.02 1.88
N GLN A 71 -11.80 -5.10 0.55
CA GLN A 71 -10.68 -5.42 -0.32
C GLN A 71 -9.55 -4.40 -0.16
N GLY A 72 -8.34 -4.86 0.17
CA GLY A 72 -7.14 -4.03 0.32
C GLY A 72 -6.99 -3.31 1.67
N TRP A 73 -7.93 -3.45 2.60
CA TRP A 73 -7.90 -2.78 3.92
C TRP A 73 -7.53 -3.72 5.07
N MET A 74 -7.69 -5.04 4.89
CA MET A 74 -7.43 -6.05 5.92
C MET A 74 -6.03 -6.69 5.85
N ASP A 75 -5.22 -6.30 4.85
CA ASP A 75 -3.90 -6.91 4.60
C ASP A 75 -2.78 -6.38 5.52
N ASN A 76 -3.06 -5.40 6.41
CA ASN A 76 -2.06 -4.74 7.26
C ASN A 76 -2.13 -5.14 8.76
N ASP A 77 -2.88 -6.18 9.11
CA ASP A 77 -2.97 -6.71 10.48
C ASP A 77 -1.69 -7.50 10.83
N CYS A 78 -0.54 -6.84 10.93
CA CYS A 78 0.64 -7.47 11.54
C CYS A 78 1.56 -6.45 12.23
N SER A 79 1.20 -6.07 13.46
CA SER A 79 2.13 -5.45 14.43
C SER A 79 2.88 -6.50 15.27
N ASP A 80 2.60 -7.80 15.11
CA ASP A 80 2.83 -8.75 16.20
C ASP A 80 3.96 -9.76 15.96
N SER A 81 4.50 -9.89 14.74
CA SER A 81 5.54 -10.90 14.41
C SER A 81 7.01 -10.45 14.46
N ILE A 82 7.33 -9.40 15.22
CA ILE A 82 8.72 -8.89 15.31
C ILE A 82 9.55 -9.62 16.39
N HIS A 83 8.90 -10.40 17.27
CA HIS A 83 9.46 -10.75 18.57
C HIS A 83 10.45 -11.94 18.63
N SER A 84 10.55 -12.85 17.65
CA SER A 84 11.38 -14.08 17.82
C SER A 84 12.76 -14.07 17.15
N LEU A 85 13.04 -13.22 16.16
CA LEU A 85 14.23 -13.38 15.29
C LEU A 85 15.39 -12.40 15.53
N LEU A 86 15.25 -11.40 16.40
CA LEU A 86 16.28 -10.37 16.60
C LEU A 86 17.14 -10.52 17.86
N ARG A 87 16.96 -11.62 18.60
CA ARG A 87 17.97 -12.03 19.60
C ARG A 87 19.24 -12.60 18.98
N LYS A 88 19.26 -12.95 17.68
CA LYS A 88 20.43 -13.61 17.05
C LYS A 88 21.37 -12.66 16.30
N ASP A 89 20.89 -11.52 15.82
CA ASP A 89 21.69 -10.65 14.92
C ASP A 89 22.48 -9.55 15.64
N LEU A 90 22.36 -9.41 16.96
CA LEU A 90 23.14 -8.44 17.75
C LEU A 90 24.21 -9.09 18.64
N ASP A 91 24.08 -10.38 18.95
CA ASP A 91 25.08 -11.10 19.76
C ASP A 91 26.30 -11.57 18.93
N SER A 92 26.27 -11.43 17.60
CA SER A 92 27.37 -11.81 16.70
C SER A 92 28.33 -10.68 16.32
N GLU A 93 28.07 -9.42 16.71
CA GLU A 93 28.95 -8.28 16.40
C GLU A 93 29.73 -7.70 17.60
N MET A 94 29.68 -8.34 18.77
CA MET A 94 30.52 -7.97 19.91
C MET A 94 31.27 -9.19 20.47
N ASP A 95 32.31 -9.65 19.76
CA ASP A 95 33.51 -10.22 20.40
C ASP A 95 34.64 -10.45 19.38
N ILE A 96 35.38 -9.38 19.05
CA ILE A 96 36.75 -9.50 18.55
C ILE A 96 37.67 -8.81 19.56
N SER A 97 38.02 -9.51 20.65
CA SER A 97 39.35 -9.38 21.25
C SER A 97 39.64 -10.51 22.26
N ASN A 98 40.87 -11.03 22.16
CA ASN A 98 41.63 -11.81 23.15
C ASN A 98 41.50 -13.35 23.17
N GLY A 99 42.53 -13.99 22.61
CA GLY A 99 43.46 -14.76 23.46
C GLY A 99 43.23 -16.26 23.58
N SER A 100 43.92 -17.02 22.74
CA SER A 100 44.71 -18.22 23.09
C SER A 100 44.33 -19.03 24.34
N ASN A 101 43.81 -20.24 24.14
CA ASN A 101 44.39 -21.48 24.69
C ASN A 101 43.65 -22.70 24.13
N GLY A 102 44.41 -23.65 23.59
CA GLY A 102 43.87 -24.90 23.07
C GLY A 102 43.55 -25.91 24.16
N PHE A 103 42.76 -26.93 23.82
CA PHE A 103 42.96 -28.32 24.26
C PHE A 103 42.12 -29.28 23.41
N ARG A 104 42.85 -30.23 22.79
CA ARG A 104 42.59 -31.64 22.45
C ARG A 104 41.24 -32.12 21.89
N ALA A 105 41.40 -32.81 20.77
CA ALA A 105 40.50 -33.78 20.16
C ALA A 105 40.13 -34.93 21.09
N ASP A 106 38.93 -35.50 20.88
CA ASP A 106 38.71 -36.94 20.94
C ASP A 106 37.72 -37.34 19.83
N GLU A 107 38.14 -38.36 19.09
CA GLU A 107 37.39 -39.08 18.08
C GLU A 107 36.36 -39.99 18.74
N ASN A 108 35.17 -40.13 18.15
CA ASN A 108 34.46 -41.40 18.03
C ASN A 108 33.23 -41.21 17.12
N GLY A 109 33.28 -41.85 15.95
CA GLY A 109 32.15 -41.89 15.02
C GLY A 109 31.11 -42.93 15.44
N GLU A 110 29.87 -42.69 15.06
CA GLU A 110 28.92 -43.74 14.68
C GLU A 110 27.78 -43.13 13.85
N GLN A 111 27.70 -43.55 12.59
CA GLN A 111 26.58 -43.29 11.68
C GLN A 111 25.34 -44.06 12.15
N LYS A 112 24.20 -43.38 12.26
CA LYS A 112 22.88 -44.03 12.20
C LYS A 112 21.93 -43.23 11.30
N MET A 113 21.60 -43.85 10.16
CA MET A 113 20.42 -43.53 9.36
C MET A 113 19.15 -44.09 10.02
N ALA A 114 18.02 -43.48 9.64
CA ALA A 114 16.65 -43.93 9.78
C ALA A 114 16.00 -43.81 11.17
N GLY A 115 15.19 -42.77 11.31
CA GLY A 115 14.17 -42.60 12.35
C GLY A 115 13.09 -41.67 11.82
N THR A 116 11.89 -42.22 11.66
CA THR A 116 10.62 -41.54 11.37
C THR A 116 10.47 -40.24 12.16
N GLN A 117 10.40 -39.10 11.47
CA GLN A 117 10.06 -37.82 12.08
C GLN A 117 8.60 -37.86 12.54
N GLN A 118 8.41 -38.01 13.85
CA GLN A 118 7.24 -37.49 14.55
C GLN A 118 7.20 -35.98 14.30
N VAL A 119 6.14 -35.50 13.67
CA VAL A 119 5.85 -34.09 13.43
C VAL A 119 5.51 -33.47 14.79
N ASP A 120 6.33 -32.51 15.21
CA ASP A 120 6.10 -31.73 16.42
C ASP A 120 5.03 -30.67 16.14
N VAL A 121 3.95 -30.68 16.90
CA VAL A 121 2.76 -29.83 16.71
C VAL A 121 2.99 -28.43 17.28
N GLN A 122 4.12 -28.20 17.94
CA GLN A 122 4.51 -26.88 18.42
C GLN A 122 4.59 -25.87 17.24
N GLU A 123 5.02 -26.30 16.05
CA GLU A 123 5.04 -25.45 14.84
C GLU A 123 3.64 -25.07 14.32
N TRP A 124 2.56 -25.76 14.73
CA TRP A 124 1.18 -25.40 14.37
C TRP A 124 0.55 -24.43 15.36
N LEU A 125 1.12 -24.31 16.56
CA LEU A 125 0.68 -23.39 17.62
C LEU A 125 1.54 -22.12 17.68
N ASP A 126 2.75 -22.16 17.12
CA ASP A 126 3.58 -20.98 16.89
C ASP A 126 3.09 -20.14 15.70
N ASP A 127 2.14 -20.65 14.90
CA ASP A 127 1.24 -19.82 14.09
C ASP A 127 0.17 -19.25 15.04
N ASP A 128 0.59 -18.22 15.77
CA ASP A 128 -0.15 -17.44 16.77
C ASP A 128 -1.38 -16.70 16.21
N GLY A 129 -2.09 -17.24 15.22
CA GLY A 129 -3.35 -16.68 14.71
C GLY A 129 -3.28 -15.23 14.24
N SER A 130 -2.07 -14.69 14.04
CA SER A 130 -1.83 -13.26 13.84
C SER A 130 -1.02 -12.93 12.58
N HIS A 131 -1.06 -13.75 11.53
CA HIS A 131 -0.33 -13.47 10.27
C HIS A 131 -1.16 -13.64 9.00
N ASP A 132 -1.42 -12.51 8.32
CA ASP A 132 -1.88 -12.35 6.92
C ASP A 132 -3.18 -13.08 6.54
N ILE A 133 -4.32 -12.44 6.79
CA ILE A 133 -5.63 -12.94 6.36
C ILE A 133 -5.87 -12.57 4.90
N LEU A 134 -5.99 -13.57 4.03
CA LEU A 134 -6.46 -13.35 2.66
C LEU A 134 -7.89 -12.81 2.66
N PRO A 135 -8.21 -11.77 1.87
CA PRO A 135 -9.55 -11.20 1.87
C PRO A 135 -10.57 -12.17 1.24
N LEU A 136 -11.72 -12.30 1.88
CA LEU A 136 -12.88 -13.07 1.41
C LEU A 136 -13.72 -12.20 0.48
N ILE A 137 -13.86 -12.58 -0.79
CA ILE A 137 -14.57 -11.77 -1.80
C ILE A 137 -16.09 -11.99 -1.67
N ASP A 138 -16.84 -10.89 -1.65
CA ASP A 138 -18.30 -10.89 -1.50
C ASP A 138 -19.01 -11.65 -2.65
N GLN A 139 -20.02 -12.45 -2.31
CA GLN A 139 -20.67 -13.41 -3.22
C GLN A 139 -21.86 -12.80 -3.98
N ASP A 140 -22.37 -11.64 -3.54
CA ASP A 140 -23.67 -11.09 -4.01
C ASP A 140 -23.58 -10.02 -5.11
N SER A 141 -22.40 -9.48 -5.41
CA SER A 141 -22.24 -8.35 -6.35
C SER A 141 -22.53 -8.70 -7.82
N ASN A 142 -22.38 -9.96 -8.24
CA ASN A 142 -22.48 -10.36 -9.65
C ASN A 142 -23.85 -10.91 -10.08
N GLN A 143 -24.85 -11.02 -9.19
CA GLN A 143 -26.15 -11.58 -9.57
C GLN A 143 -27.17 -10.53 -10.06
N VAL A 144 -26.94 -9.24 -9.81
CA VAL A 144 -27.93 -8.20 -10.13
C VAL A 144 -27.94 -7.79 -11.62
N GLU A 145 -26.85 -8.01 -12.36
CA GLU A 145 -26.76 -7.56 -13.76
C GLU A 145 -27.50 -8.44 -14.79
N ASN A 146 -27.85 -9.68 -14.45
CA ASN A 146 -28.44 -10.61 -15.43
C ASN A 146 -29.99 -10.70 -15.40
N GLY A 147 -30.67 -9.89 -14.57
CA GLY A 147 -32.12 -9.96 -14.37
C GLY A 147 -32.97 -8.95 -15.17
N ILE A 148 -32.38 -7.94 -15.80
CA ILE A 148 -33.13 -6.84 -16.45
C ILE A 148 -32.87 -6.79 -17.96
N LEU A 149 -32.88 -7.93 -18.63
CA LEU A 149 -32.95 -7.98 -20.10
C LEU A 149 -33.76 -9.20 -20.50
N ASN A 150 -35.09 -9.11 -20.38
CA ASN A 150 -36.07 -9.73 -21.28
C ASN A 150 -37.47 -9.62 -20.67
N ASN A 151 -38.22 -8.59 -21.08
CA ASN A 151 -39.64 -8.73 -21.36
C ASN A 151 -40.09 -7.54 -22.19
N GLY A 152 -40.01 -7.71 -23.51
CA GLY A 152 -40.71 -6.85 -24.44
C GLY A 152 -42.21 -7.09 -24.34
N ARG A 153 -42.96 -6.08 -23.93
CA ARG A 153 -44.34 -5.83 -24.38
C ARG A 153 -44.71 -4.37 -24.08
N ASN A 154 -44.93 -3.63 -25.16
CA ASN A 154 -45.48 -2.28 -25.17
C ASN A 154 -46.88 -2.26 -24.53
N SER A 155 -47.03 -1.53 -23.45
CA SER A 155 -48.30 -0.89 -23.08
C SER A 155 -47.98 0.46 -22.45
N PHE A 156 -48.42 1.53 -23.10
CA PHE A 156 -48.35 2.90 -22.59
C PHE A 156 -49.13 2.99 -21.27
N ILE A 157 -48.48 3.43 -20.21
CA ILE A 157 -49.09 3.82 -18.94
C ILE A 157 -48.67 5.28 -18.69
N GLU A 158 -49.65 6.13 -18.42
CA GLU A 158 -49.48 7.57 -18.18
C GLU A 158 -48.67 7.85 -16.90
N PRO A 159 -47.96 9.00 -16.79
CA PRO A 159 -46.94 9.24 -15.77
C PRO A 159 -47.41 9.38 -14.31
N GLU A 160 -48.72 9.44 -14.05
CA GLU A 160 -49.25 9.73 -12.71
C GLU A 160 -49.49 8.48 -11.83
N ASP A 161 -49.47 7.27 -12.39
CA ASP A 161 -49.71 6.03 -11.64
C ASP A 161 -48.44 5.33 -11.11
N VAL A 162 -47.24 5.87 -11.41
CA VAL A 162 -45.96 5.28 -10.99
C VAL A 162 -45.60 5.64 -9.53
N GLU A 163 -46.04 6.79 -9.02
CA GLU A 163 -45.66 7.23 -7.67
C GLU A 163 -46.38 6.46 -6.54
N GLN A 164 -47.53 5.85 -6.80
CA GLN A 164 -48.27 5.11 -5.75
C GLN A 164 -47.91 3.63 -5.65
N GLN A 165 -47.29 3.03 -6.68
CA GLN A 165 -46.84 1.63 -6.63
C GLN A 165 -45.38 1.45 -6.19
N MET A 166 -44.58 2.53 -6.05
CA MET A 166 -43.19 2.46 -5.57
C MET A 166 -43.03 2.57 -4.04
N ALA A 167 -44.13 2.65 -3.28
CA ALA A 167 -44.09 2.72 -1.81
C ALA A 167 -43.88 1.37 -1.10
N GLY A 168 -43.82 0.25 -1.85
CA GLY A 168 -43.78 -1.11 -1.28
C GLY A 168 -42.48 -1.90 -1.45
N ILE A 169 -41.48 -1.39 -2.18
CA ILE A 169 -40.21 -2.10 -2.39
C ILE A 169 -39.18 -1.53 -1.40
N LYS A 170 -38.91 -2.26 -0.31
CA LYS A 170 -37.77 -1.97 0.58
C LYS A 170 -36.50 -1.88 -0.28
N GLN A 171 -35.98 -0.68 -0.48
CA GLN A 171 -34.70 -0.46 -1.16
C GLN A 171 -33.63 -1.29 -0.42
N ILE A 172 -33.03 -2.25 -1.12
CA ILE A 172 -31.86 -2.98 -0.63
C ILE A 172 -30.75 -1.95 -0.45
N LYS A 173 -30.34 -1.73 0.80
CA LYS A 173 -29.23 -0.85 1.15
C LYS A 173 -27.94 -1.60 0.83
N VAL A 174 -27.42 -1.40 -0.38
CA VAL A 174 -26.10 -1.90 -0.78
C VAL A 174 -25.05 -1.06 -0.04
N ASN A 175 -24.17 -1.72 0.70
CA ASN A 175 -23.13 -1.08 1.50
C ASN A 175 -21.83 -0.92 0.69
N PRO A 176 -21.02 0.12 0.98
CA PRO A 176 -19.70 0.27 0.38
C PRO A 176 -18.78 -0.87 0.80
N SER A 177 -18.11 -1.51 -0.16
CA SER A 177 -17.22 -2.66 0.07
C SER A 177 -15.95 -2.68 -0.80
N HIS A 178 -15.87 -1.80 -1.80
CA HIS A 178 -14.72 -1.72 -2.70
C HIS A 178 -14.20 -0.29 -2.79
N GLU A 179 -12.94 -0.10 -2.41
CA GLU A 179 -12.29 1.21 -2.47
C GLU A 179 -11.83 1.51 -3.91
N VAL A 180 -12.09 2.73 -4.37
CA VAL A 180 -11.54 3.27 -5.61
C VAL A 180 -10.14 3.80 -5.33
N THR A 181 -9.12 2.94 -5.45
CA THR A 181 -7.71 3.36 -5.46
C THR A 181 -7.34 4.01 -6.80
N TYR A 182 -6.11 4.51 -6.95
CA TYR A 182 -5.65 5.03 -8.24
C TYR A 182 -5.72 3.97 -9.35
N GLU A 183 -5.35 2.72 -9.05
CA GLU A 183 -5.36 1.62 -10.00
C GLU A 183 -6.80 1.36 -10.47
N VAL A 184 -7.74 1.22 -9.53
CA VAL A 184 -9.18 1.05 -9.83
C VAL A 184 -9.72 2.26 -10.60
N PHE A 185 -9.29 3.47 -10.25
CA PHE A 185 -9.65 4.67 -10.98
C PHE A 185 -9.19 4.60 -12.44
N VAL A 186 -7.96 4.17 -12.73
CA VAL A 186 -7.43 4.09 -14.10
C VAL A 186 -8.04 2.95 -14.90
N THR A 187 -8.24 1.78 -14.30
CA THR A 187 -8.70 0.59 -15.01
C THR A 187 -10.22 0.56 -15.17
N GLU A 188 -10.97 0.87 -14.11
CA GLU A 188 -12.42 0.70 -14.09
C GLU A 188 -13.17 2.01 -14.35
N VAL A 189 -12.75 3.12 -13.73
CA VAL A 189 -13.52 4.37 -13.74
C VAL A 189 -13.15 5.27 -14.93
N TRP A 190 -11.86 5.47 -15.17
CA TRP A 190 -11.32 6.39 -16.17
C TRP A 190 -11.77 6.10 -17.60
N PRO A 191 -11.88 4.83 -18.07
CA PRO A 191 -12.37 4.54 -19.42
C PRO A 191 -13.80 5.03 -19.66
N HIS A 192 -14.62 5.10 -18.61
CA HIS A 192 -15.99 5.63 -18.66
C HIS A 192 -16.00 7.17 -18.67
N LEU A 193 -15.12 7.80 -17.90
CA LEU A 193 -15.00 9.25 -17.82
C LEU A 193 -14.41 9.83 -19.12
N LYS A 194 -13.33 9.23 -19.64
CA LYS A 194 -12.59 9.72 -20.82
C LYS A 194 -13.47 9.83 -22.07
N LYS A 195 -14.43 8.92 -22.26
CA LYS A 195 -15.38 8.94 -23.41
C LYS A 195 -16.18 10.25 -23.51
N LYS A 196 -16.37 10.96 -22.39
CA LYS A 196 -17.13 12.21 -22.32
C LYS A 196 -16.26 13.46 -22.37
N MET A 197 -14.93 13.32 -22.36
CA MET A 197 -14.01 14.45 -22.27
C MET A 197 -13.64 15.04 -23.63
N LYS A 198 -13.48 16.37 -23.66
CA LYS A 198 -12.76 17.08 -24.72
C LYS A 198 -11.35 17.39 -24.22
N GLY A 199 -10.34 16.68 -24.74
CA GLY A 199 -8.93 16.89 -24.38
C GLY A 199 -8.21 15.60 -23.95
N SER A 200 -6.88 15.65 -23.93
CA SER A 200 -6.03 14.58 -23.42
C SER A 200 -5.47 15.00 -22.07
N TYR A 201 -6.09 14.56 -20.98
CA TYR A 201 -5.57 14.73 -19.62
C TYR A 201 -4.90 13.45 -19.16
N ASP A 202 -3.84 13.60 -18.38
CA ASP A 202 -3.22 12.48 -17.66
C ASP A 202 -4.12 12.04 -16.48
N PRO A 203 -4.37 10.72 -16.28
CA PRO A 203 -5.20 10.23 -15.19
C PRO A 203 -4.64 10.56 -13.80
N SER A 204 -3.31 10.51 -13.62
CA SER A 204 -2.64 10.78 -12.34
C SER A 204 -2.85 12.21 -11.88
N LEU A 205 -2.77 13.15 -12.82
CA LEU A 205 -3.03 14.56 -12.56
C LEU A 205 -4.47 14.78 -12.08
N VAL A 206 -5.44 14.20 -12.79
CA VAL A 206 -6.86 14.35 -12.43
C VAL A 206 -7.15 13.70 -11.08
N TRP A 207 -6.60 12.50 -10.84
CA TRP A 207 -6.73 11.81 -9.56
C TRP A 207 -6.20 12.65 -8.40
N THR A 208 -5.03 13.27 -8.56
CA THR A 208 -4.42 14.14 -7.55
C THR A 208 -5.26 15.38 -7.25
N GLU A 209 -5.84 16.02 -8.27
CA GLU A 209 -6.74 17.17 -8.05
C GLU A 209 -8.04 16.75 -7.35
N ILE A 210 -8.60 15.57 -7.68
CA ILE A 210 -9.79 15.03 -7.02
C ILE A 210 -9.50 14.72 -5.55
N MET A 211 -8.50 13.88 -5.29
CA MET A 211 -8.23 13.33 -3.96
C MET A 211 -7.56 14.33 -3.04
N SER A 212 -6.56 15.09 -3.48
CA SER A 212 -5.82 16.01 -2.60
C SER A 212 -6.48 17.37 -2.41
N VAL A 213 -7.22 17.87 -3.42
CA VAL A 213 -7.74 19.26 -3.41
C VAL A 213 -9.26 19.28 -3.30
N ILE A 214 -9.97 18.65 -4.24
CA ILE A 214 -11.44 18.75 -4.32
C ILE A 214 -12.11 18.04 -3.14
N LYS A 215 -11.64 16.85 -2.75
CA LYS A 215 -12.21 16.06 -1.64
C LYS A 215 -11.34 16.06 -0.37
N GLY A 216 -10.02 15.92 -0.50
CA GLY A 216 -9.10 15.75 0.64
C GLY A 216 -8.48 17.03 1.21
N SER A 217 -8.96 18.21 0.81
CA SER A 217 -8.56 19.47 1.47
C SER A 217 -9.32 19.70 2.78
N PHE A 218 -8.76 20.52 3.66
CA PHE A 218 -9.47 20.95 4.87
C PHE A 218 -10.78 21.68 4.57
N GLU A 219 -10.80 22.51 3.53
CA GLU A 219 -11.97 23.25 3.08
C GLU A 219 -13.07 22.30 2.60
N ALA A 220 -12.71 21.24 1.88
CA ALA A 220 -13.63 20.19 1.45
C ALA A 220 -14.25 19.44 2.63
N LEU A 221 -13.41 19.06 3.61
CA LEU A 221 -13.86 18.38 4.83
C LEU A 221 -14.83 19.23 5.66
N SER A 222 -14.64 20.55 5.65
CA SER A 222 -15.52 21.50 6.34
C SER A 222 -16.85 21.73 5.61
N ASN A 223 -16.92 21.41 4.32
CA ASN A 223 -18.13 21.54 3.51
C ASN A 223 -19.12 20.41 3.83
N PRO A 224 -20.44 20.69 3.98
CA PRO A 224 -21.43 19.64 4.21
C PRO A 224 -21.37 18.47 3.19
N CYS A 225 -21.05 18.77 1.94
CA CYS A 225 -20.98 17.78 0.87
C CYS A 225 -19.71 16.91 0.90
N GLY A 226 -18.66 17.31 1.62
CA GLY A 226 -17.37 16.60 1.67
C GLY A 226 -16.47 16.87 0.46
N TYR A 227 -16.78 17.91 -0.31
CA TYR A 227 -16.00 18.35 -1.46
C TYR A 227 -16.22 19.84 -1.74
N LEU A 228 -15.26 20.46 -2.40
CA LEU A 228 -15.33 21.86 -2.84
C LEU A 228 -16.36 22.05 -3.95
N SER A 229 -17.04 23.20 -3.95
CA SER A 229 -17.77 23.69 -5.12
C SER A 229 -16.79 24.11 -6.25
N LYS A 230 -17.32 24.30 -7.46
CA LYS A 230 -16.50 24.72 -8.62
C LYS A 230 -15.73 26.01 -8.33
N ASP A 231 -16.40 26.99 -7.75
CA ASP A 231 -15.81 28.31 -7.49
C ASP A 231 -14.77 28.25 -6.38
N GLU A 232 -15.05 27.52 -5.30
CA GLU A 232 -14.08 27.27 -4.22
C GLU A 232 -12.85 26.55 -4.73
N TYR A 233 -13.01 25.50 -5.56
CA TYR A 233 -11.89 24.78 -6.17
C TYR A 233 -11.00 25.69 -7.03
N ILE A 234 -11.62 26.57 -7.83
CA ILE A 234 -10.87 27.52 -8.65
C ILE A 234 -10.11 28.52 -7.78
N GLU A 235 -10.71 29.02 -6.70
CA GLU A 235 -10.07 29.97 -5.79
C GLU A 235 -8.92 29.33 -5.00
N VAL A 236 -9.16 28.17 -4.37
CA VAL A 236 -8.16 27.41 -3.62
C VAL A 236 -7.00 27.02 -4.55
N GLY A 237 -7.33 26.52 -5.74
CA GLY A 237 -6.35 26.18 -6.76
C GLY A 237 -5.47 27.38 -7.14
N ARG A 238 -6.05 28.57 -7.38
CA ARG A 238 -5.26 29.78 -7.70
C ARG A 238 -4.28 30.17 -6.60
N LYS A 239 -4.62 29.94 -5.33
CA LYS A 239 -3.74 30.25 -4.19
C LYS A 239 -2.63 29.21 -3.99
N ARG A 240 -2.93 27.92 -4.17
CA ARG A 240 -2.02 26.82 -3.87
C ARG A 240 -1.14 26.39 -5.06
N ALA A 241 -1.65 26.57 -6.28
CA ALA A 241 -0.95 26.27 -7.52
C ALA A 241 -1.29 27.36 -8.56
N PRO A 242 -0.82 28.61 -8.37
CA PRO A 242 -1.04 29.71 -9.31
C PRO A 242 -0.55 29.37 -10.72
N CYS A 243 0.50 28.57 -10.82
CA CYS A 243 1.08 28.08 -12.06
C CYS A 243 0.38 26.83 -12.64
N PHE A 244 -0.86 26.52 -12.27
CA PHE A 244 -1.57 25.38 -12.87
C PHE A 244 -2.18 25.73 -14.23
N SER A 245 -1.75 25.01 -15.26
CA SER A 245 -2.19 25.13 -16.66
C SER A 245 -3.45 24.32 -17.00
N GLY A 246 -3.90 23.41 -16.12
CA GLY A 246 -5.11 22.64 -16.36
C GLY A 246 -6.34 23.53 -16.37
N GLU A 247 -7.24 23.32 -17.33
CA GLU A 247 -8.58 23.91 -17.28
C GLU A 247 -9.32 23.32 -16.08
N ARG A 248 -9.16 23.95 -14.91
CA ARG A 248 -9.80 23.57 -13.63
C ARG A 248 -11.29 23.33 -13.80
N GLU A 249 -11.92 24.08 -14.70
CA GLU A 249 -13.33 23.89 -15.04
C GLU A 249 -13.62 22.52 -15.65
N ASN A 250 -12.75 22.01 -16.53
CA ASN A 250 -12.92 20.68 -17.11
C ASN A 250 -12.60 19.60 -16.08
N ILE A 251 -11.55 19.77 -15.28
CA ILE A 251 -11.22 18.82 -14.19
C ILE A 251 -12.38 18.72 -13.21
N TYR A 252 -13.01 19.85 -12.88
CA TYR A 252 -14.18 19.85 -12.01
C TYR A 252 -15.38 19.14 -12.65
N LYS A 253 -15.60 19.26 -13.97
CA LYS A 253 -16.62 18.45 -14.67
C LYS A 253 -16.31 16.96 -14.56
N VAL A 254 -15.05 16.57 -14.74
CA VAL A 254 -14.63 15.17 -14.57
C VAL A 254 -14.89 14.70 -13.15
N PHE A 255 -14.59 15.52 -12.14
CA PHE A 255 -14.94 15.23 -10.75
C PHE A 255 -16.45 15.02 -10.57
N THR A 256 -17.31 15.86 -11.17
CA THR A 256 -18.76 15.67 -11.06
C THR A 256 -19.24 14.36 -11.68
N ASP A 257 -18.65 13.96 -12.82
CA ASP A 257 -18.93 12.66 -13.44
C ASP A 257 -18.42 11.50 -12.58
N TYR A 258 -17.23 11.62 -11.99
CA TYR A 258 -16.64 10.66 -11.06
C TYR A 258 -17.50 10.45 -9.82
N ASN A 259 -17.88 11.54 -9.13
CA ASN A 259 -18.75 11.49 -7.96
C ASN A 259 -20.14 10.92 -8.32
N GLY A 260 -20.64 11.23 -9.51
CA GLY A 260 -21.86 10.63 -10.05
C GLY A 260 -21.71 9.13 -10.33
N PHE A 261 -20.54 8.68 -10.78
CA PHE A 261 -20.23 7.27 -11.01
C PHE A 261 -20.18 6.48 -9.69
N ILE A 262 -19.48 6.98 -8.67
CA ILE A 262 -19.45 6.37 -7.33
C ILE A 262 -20.86 6.29 -6.74
N LYS A 263 -21.63 7.38 -6.76
CA LYS A 263 -23.01 7.37 -6.22
C LYS A 263 -23.95 6.40 -6.92
N LYS A 264 -23.73 6.11 -8.21
CA LYS A 264 -24.50 5.10 -8.95
C LYS A 264 -24.12 3.68 -8.53
N HIS A 265 -22.84 3.43 -8.31
CA HIS A 265 -22.31 2.14 -7.87
C HIS A 265 -22.15 2.15 -6.35
N LYS A 266 -23.25 1.91 -5.62
CA LYS A 266 -23.33 2.03 -4.14
C LYS A 266 -22.29 1.19 -3.36
N ASN A 267 -21.63 0.23 -3.99
CA ASN A 267 -20.56 -0.58 -3.42
C ASN A 267 -19.19 0.10 -3.48
N LEU A 268 -19.02 1.13 -4.32
CA LEU A 268 -17.79 1.90 -4.46
C LEU A 268 -17.73 3.02 -3.42
N PHE A 269 -16.55 3.24 -2.88
CA PHE A 269 -16.22 4.42 -2.08
C PHE A 269 -14.77 4.81 -2.32
N ASP A 270 -14.38 6.03 -1.99
CA ASP A 270 -12.97 6.37 -1.83
C ASP A 270 -12.68 6.77 -0.37
N GLU A 271 -11.41 6.76 0.02
CA GLU A 271 -11.00 7.02 1.41
C GLU A 271 -11.56 8.35 1.97
N THR A 272 -11.65 9.38 1.12
CA THR A 272 -12.17 10.71 1.53
C THR A 272 -13.65 10.69 1.88
N ASP A 273 -14.45 9.76 1.32
CA ASP A 273 -15.84 9.56 1.73
C ASP A 273 -15.93 9.05 3.18
N LEU A 274 -15.05 8.11 3.55
CA LEU A 274 -14.97 7.58 4.91
C LEU A 274 -14.53 8.65 5.90
N ILE A 275 -13.45 9.38 5.58
CA ILE A 275 -12.92 10.47 6.40
C ILE A 275 -14.01 11.53 6.65
N HIS A 276 -14.72 11.95 5.60
CA HIS A 276 -15.81 12.92 5.72
C HIS A 276 -16.95 12.39 6.60
N SER A 277 -17.33 11.12 6.44
CA SER A 277 -18.35 10.48 7.27
C SER A 277 -17.96 10.43 8.75
N ILE A 278 -16.72 10.05 9.06
CA ILE A 278 -16.19 10.03 10.43
C ILE A 278 -16.18 11.45 11.01
N PHE A 279 -15.64 12.42 10.28
CA PHE A 279 -15.54 13.80 10.72
C PHE A 279 -16.92 14.43 11.01
N ARG A 280 -17.91 14.24 10.13
CA ARG A 280 -19.30 14.67 10.34
C ARG A 280 -19.89 14.11 11.62
N ARG A 281 -19.68 12.81 11.88
CA ARG A 281 -20.24 12.16 13.06
C ARG A 281 -19.52 12.61 14.34
N LEU A 282 -18.19 12.74 14.31
CA LEU A 282 -17.41 13.29 15.42
C LEU A 282 -17.92 14.66 15.86
N ARG A 283 -18.24 15.55 14.92
CA ARG A 283 -18.80 16.89 15.24
C ARG A 283 -20.16 16.86 15.93
N ASN A 284 -20.91 15.77 15.79
CA ASN A 284 -22.24 15.62 16.38
C ASN A 284 -22.21 14.91 17.75
N ILE A 285 -21.06 14.37 18.16
CA ILE A 285 -20.91 13.69 19.46
C ILE A 285 -20.67 14.71 20.55
N ARG A 286 -21.39 14.57 21.67
CA ARG A 286 -21.24 15.45 22.85
C ARG A 286 -19.99 15.14 23.68
N THR A 287 -19.64 13.88 23.77
CA THR A 287 -18.55 13.36 24.61
C THR A 287 -17.94 12.17 23.92
N ILE A 288 -16.63 12.22 23.65
CA ILE A 288 -15.88 11.14 23.03
C ILE A 288 -15.58 10.10 24.13
N PRO A 289 -15.94 8.83 23.96
CA PRO A 289 -15.79 7.80 25.01
C PRO A 289 -14.39 7.18 25.07
N TRP A 290 -13.42 7.71 24.32
CA TRP A 290 -12.00 7.37 24.39
C TRP A 290 -11.16 8.64 24.40
N VAL A 291 -9.90 8.51 24.83
CA VAL A 291 -8.95 9.62 24.88
C VAL A 291 -7.64 9.18 24.24
N ILE A 292 -7.16 9.95 23.27
CA ILE A 292 -5.84 9.77 22.67
C ILE A 292 -4.98 10.94 23.14
N HIS A 293 -4.05 10.64 24.06
CA HIS A 293 -3.20 11.67 24.66
C HIS A 293 -2.16 12.23 23.69
N GLN A 294 -1.57 11.37 22.85
CA GLN A 294 -0.50 11.71 21.92
C GLN A 294 -0.65 10.89 20.63
N ILE A 295 -0.27 11.49 19.51
CA ILE A 295 -0.25 10.84 18.19
C ILE A 295 1.11 11.07 17.57
N PHE A 296 1.73 9.98 17.11
CA PHE A 296 2.95 9.97 16.34
C PHE A 296 2.61 9.54 14.92
N VAL A 297 2.88 10.38 13.94
CA VAL A 297 2.62 10.08 12.52
C VAL A 297 3.95 10.06 11.79
N ASP A 298 4.28 8.90 11.23
CA ASP A 298 5.40 8.76 10.31
C ASP A 298 4.94 8.98 8.87
N GLU A 299 5.85 9.43 8.00
CA GLU A 299 5.57 9.71 6.59
C GLU A 299 4.34 10.61 6.36
N THR A 300 4.22 11.70 7.12
CA THR A 300 3.08 12.63 7.04
C THR A 300 2.76 13.18 5.64
N GLN A 301 3.71 13.14 4.72
CA GLN A 301 3.51 13.51 3.32
C GLN A 301 2.65 12.52 2.51
N ASP A 302 2.36 11.37 3.09
CA ASP A 302 1.52 10.30 2.55
C ASP A 302 0.05 10.43 3.01
N PHE A 303 -0.30 11.51 3.72
CA PHE A 303 -1.66 11.81 4.16
C PHE A 303 -2.23 13.05 3.47
N THR A 304 -3.55 13.04 3.25
CA THR A 304 -4.29 14.23 2.83
C THR A 304 -4.48 15.22 3.97
N GLN A 305 -4.79 16.47 3.63
CA GLN A 305 -5.07 17.50 4.65
C GLN A 305 -6.29 17.15 5.50
N ALA A 306 -7.31 16.52 4.89
CA ALA A 306 -8.51 16.08 5.59
C ALA A 306 -8.19 15.03 6.66
N GLU A 307 -7.32 14.06 6.37
CA GLU A 307 -6.88 13.05 7.33
C GLU A 307 -6.06 13.67 8.46
N LEU A 308 -5.06 14.49 8.13
CA LEU A 308 -4.23 15.15 9.14
C LEU A 308 -5.09 16.03 10.06
N TYR A 309 -6.09 16.72 9.51
CA TYR A 309 -7.03 17.49 10.32
C TYR A 309 -7.91 16.60 11.20
N LEU A 310 -8.37 15.46 10.70
CA LEU A 310 -9.08 14.46 11.51
C LEU A 310 -8.21 13.98 12.69
N LEU A 311 -6.93 13.69 12.47
CA LEU A 311 -5.98 13.32 13.52
C LEU A 311 -5.82 14.43 14.57
N ILE A 312 -5.71 15.68 14.13
CA ILE A 312 -5.65 16.85 15.02
C ILE A 312 -6.92 16.95 15.90
N GLN A 313 -8.10 16.61 15.37
CA GLN A 313 -9.35 16.69 16.13
C GLN A 313 -9.54 15.59 17.17
N ILE A 314 -9.03 14.39 16.90
CA ILE A 314 -9.17 13.24 17.83
C ILE A 314 -8.08 13.22 18.91
N CYS A 315 -6.97 13.94 18.71
CA CYS A 315 -5.94 14.12 19.72
C CYS A 315 -6.45 15.03 20.85
N GLN A 316 -6.23 14.64 22.11
CA GLN A 316 -6.62 15.46 23.25
C GLN A 316 -5.84 16.78 23.29
N ASP A 317 -4.52 16.72 23.12
CA ASP A 317 -3.65 17.89 23.01
C ASP A 317 -2.89 17.86 21.68
N PRO A 318 -3.35 18.62 20.66
CA PRO A 318 -2.64 18.73 19.40
C PRO A 318 -1.17 19.17 19.54
N ASN A 319 -0.82 19.91 20.59
CA ASN A 319 0.57 20.34 20.80
C ASN A 319 1.52 19.19 21.19
N GLN A 320 0.99 18.02 21.55
CA GLN A 320 1.76 16.81 21.85
C GLN A 320 1.89 15.87 20.66
N MET A 321 1.38 16.25 19.48
CA MET A 321 1.56 15.46 18.26
C MET A 321 3.00 15.52 17.77
N PHE A 322 3.52 14.39 17.30
CA PHE A 322 4.83 14.30 16.67
C PHE A 322 4.69 13.82 15.23
N LEU A 323 5.15 14.63 14.29
CA LEU A 323 4.87 14.50 12.86
C LEU A 323 6.20 14.46 12.11
N THR A 324 6.50 13.37 11.40
CA THR A 324 7.71 13.21 10.59
C THR A 324 7.37 13.05 9.12
N GLY A 325 8.25 13.47 8.22
CA GLY A 325 8.02 13.32 6.79
C GLY A 325 9.09 14.00 5.94
N ASP A 326 9.03 13.74 4.63
CA ASP A 326 9.88 14.35 3.62
C ASP A 326 9.05 14.71 2.38
N THR A 327 8.89 16.01 2.14
CA THR A 327 8.05 16.55 1.06
C THR A 327 8.58 16.21 -0.34
N ALA A 328 9.88 15.92 -0.47
CA ALA A 328 10.49 15.48 -1.72
C ALA A 328 10.23 13.99 -2.02
N GLN A 329 9.84 13.19 -1.03
CA GLN A 329 9.43 11.78 -1.16
C GLN A 329 7.90 11.60 -1.21
N SER A 330 7.15 12.67 -1.46
CA SER A 330 5.71 12.61 -1.73
C SER A 330 5.46 12.10 -3.15
N ILE A 331 5.60 10.78 -3.34
CA ILE A 331 5.37 10.06 -4.61
C ILE A 331 4.06 9.28 -4.62
N MET A 332 3.31 9.29 -3.50
CA MET A 332 2.00 8.64 -3.43
C MET A 332 1.02 9.30 -4.38
N ARG A 333 0.37 8.48 -5.22
CA ARG A 333 -0.56 8.95 -6.23
C ARG A 333 -1.83 9.47 -5.55
N GLY A 334 -2.24 10.69 -5.92
CA GLY A 334 -3.44 11.29 -5.35
C GLY A 334 -3.19 12.30 -4.24
N ILE A 335 -1.94 12.46 -3.79
CA ILE A 335 -1.59 13.28 -2.62
C ILE A 335 -0.65 14.42 -3.02
N SER A 336 -0.95 15.62 -2.53
CA SER A 336 -0.08 16.79 -2.62
C SER A 336 0.12 17.37 -1.23
N PHE A 337 1.33 17.22 -0.70
CA PHE A 337 1.66 17.63 0.68
C PHE A 337 2.78 18.67 0.75
N ARG A 338 2.63 19.60 1.70
CA ARG A 338 3.65 20.57 2.16
C ARG A 338 3.52 20.80 3.66
N PHE A 339 4.64 21.02 4.35
CA PHE A 339 4.66 21.41 5.76
C PHE A 339 4.01 22.77 6.00
N GLU A 340 4.06 23.70 5.05
CA GLU A 340 3.30 24.96 5.09
C GLU A 340 1.79 24.68 5.22
N ASP A 341 1.27 23.72 4.46
CA ASP A 341 -0.15 23.34 4.51
C ASP A 341 -0.50 22.69 5.85
N LEU A 342 0.39 21.87 6.42
CA LEU A 342 0.22 21.29 7.76
C LEU A 342 0.16 22.37 8.86
N LYS A 343 1.01 23.40 8.81
CA LYS A 343 0.96 24.53 9.77
C LYS A 343 -0.39 25.25 9.70
N ALA A 344 -0.95 25.40 8.51
CA ALA A 344 -2.27 26.00 8.33
C ALA A 344 -3.38 25.17 9.02
N LEU A 345 -3.29 23.83 9.03
CA LEU A 345 -4.25 22.98 9.74
C LEU A 345 -4.27 23.24 11.24
N PHE A 346 -3.10 23.41 11.88
CA PHE A 346 -3.02 23.76 13.30
C PHE A 346 -3.59 25.15 13.60
N PHE A 347 -3.42 26.09 12.68
CA PHE A 347 -4.05 27.40 12.79
C PHE A 347 -5.58 27.32 12.71
N HIS A 348 -6.12 26.50 11.80
CA HIS A 348 -7.56 26.23 11.73
C HIS A 348 -8.09 25.53 12.98
N ALA A 349 -7.33 24.56 13.52
CA ALA A 349 -7.68 23.89 14.77
C ALA A 349 -7.74 24.88 15.94
N GLN A 350 -6.79 25.83 16.02
CA GLN A 350 -6.81 26.89 17.02
C GLN A 350 -8.08 27.76 16.93
N GLN A 351 -8.47 28.17 15.72
CA GLN A 351 -9.71 28.94 15.52
C GLN A 351 -10.95 28.13 15.94
N SER A 352 -10.99 26.84 15.64
CA SER A 352 -12.08 25.95 16.02
C SER A 352 -12.21 25.82 17.55
N MET A 353 -11.09 25.66 18.27
CA MET A 353 -11.06 25.59 19.73
C MET A 353 -11.54 26.90 20.38
N GLN A 354 -11.12 28.05 19.82
CA GLN A 354 -11.60 29.37 20.27
C GLN A 354 -13.11 29.54 20.08
N ALA A 355 -13.65 29.12 18.94
CA ALA A 355 -15.09 29.17 18.67
C ALA A 355 -15.91 28.29 19.64
N MET A 356 -15.31 27.21 20.15
CA MET A 356 -15.90 26.33 21.16
C MET A 356 -15.65 26.80 22.62
N ASN A 357 -15.12 28.01 22.83
CA ASN A 357 -14.76 28.56 24.15
C ASN A 357 -13.81 27.68 24.98
N LYS A 358 -13.01 26.83 24.32
CA LYS A 358 -11.95 26.08 24.99
C LYS A 358 -10.76 27.01 25.27
N ARG A 359 -10.15 26.87 26.44
CA ARG A 359 -9.05 27.73 26.91
C ARG A 359 -7.68 27.29 26.41
N GLU A 360 -7.57 26.09 25.88
CA GLU A 360 -6.33 25.53 25.37
C GLU A 360 -5.89 26.25 24.09
N ILE A 361 -4.59 26.52 23.99
CA ILE A 361 -3.98 27.18 22.84
C ILE A 361 -3.25 26.09 22.04
N VAL A 362 -3.76 25.79 20.86
CA VAL A 362 -3.12 25.02 19.81
C VAL A 362 -2.15 25.94 19.06
N LYS A 363 -0.91 25.50 18.95
CA LYS A 363 0.15 26.21 18.23
C LYS A 363 0.57 25.38 17.01
N PRO A 364 0.95 26.03 15.90
CA PRO A 364 1.63 25.32 14.82
C PRO A 364 2.89 24.63 15.37
N PRO A 365 3.16 23.38 14.98
CA PRO A 365 4.34 22.65 15.44
C PRO A 365 5.61 23.35 14.96
N GLU A 366 6.65 23.32 15.78
CA GLU A 366 7.96 23.81 15.41
C GLU A 366 8.62 22.83 14.43
N LEU A 367 9.13 23.35 13.32
CA LEU A 367 9.78 22.54 12.30
C LEU A 367 11.24 22.27 12.69
N TYR A 368 11.51 21.05 13.12
CA TYR A 368 12.86 20.56 13.40
C TYR A 368 13.40 19.79 12.19
N GLN A 369 14.51 20.26 11.61
CA GLN A 369 15.13 19.61 10.45
C GLN A 369 16.29 18.73 10.88
N LEU A 370 16.23 17.45 10.51
CA LEU A 370 17.30 16.47 10.78
C LEU A 370 18.26 16.46 9.59
N THR A 371 19.35 17.21 9.69
CA THR A 371 20.28 17.40 8.57
C THR A 371 21.36 16.33 8.47
N GLN A 372 21.57 15.52 9.52
CA GLN A 372 22.64 14.52 9.54
C GLN A 372 22.12 13.17 9.05
N ASN A 373 22.64 12.71 7.93
CA ASN A 373 22.28 11.43 7.33
C ASN A 373 23.28 10.34 7.76
N TYR A 374 22.75 9.32 8.43
CA TYR A 374 23.52 8.18 8.96
C TYR A 374 23.48 6.96 8.04
N ARG A 375 22.72 7.01 6.95
CA ARG A 375 22.43 5.87 6.08
C ARG A 375 23.32 5.83 4.85
N SER A 376 23.43 6.97 4.17
CA SER A 376 24.15 7.10 2.90
C SER A 376 25.30 8.09 3.03
N HIS A 377 26.33 7.91 2.22
CA HIS A 377 27.50 8.78 2.21
C HIS A 377 27.33 10.01 1.30
N MET A 378 28.26 10.97 1.40
CA MET A 378 28.19 12.24 0.64
C MET A 378 28.07 12.11 -0.89
N GLY A 379 28.66 11.08 -1.51
CA GLY A 379 28.52 10.84 -2.96
C GLY A 379 27.06 10.67 -3.44
N ILE A 380 26.29 9.80 -2.78
CA ILE A 380 24.86 9.59 -3.08
C ILE A 380 24.05 10.84 -2.69
N LEU A 381 24.30 11.41 -1.52
CA LEU A 381 23.58 12.59 -1.03
C LEU A 381 23.80 13.83 -1.91
N SER A 382 24.98 13.99 -2.50
CA SER A 382 25.28 15.10 -3.41
C SER A 382 24.49 14.97 -4.72
N LEU A 383 24.34 13.74 -5.23
CA LEU A 383 23.50 13.47 -6.39
C LEU A 383 22.02 13.71 -6.06
N ALA A 384 21.53 13.18 -4.95
CA ALA A 384 20.16 13.41 -4.48
C ALA A 384 19.84 14.91 -4.30
N SER A 385 20.75 15.65 -3.67
CA SER A 385 20.63 17.10 -3.48
C SER A 385 20.56 17.86 -4.81
N SER A 386 21.26 17.39 -5.84
CA SER A 386 21.21 18.02 -7.16
C SER A 386 19.86 17.84 -7.87
N VAL A 387 19.11 16.79 -7.53
CA VAL A 387 17.73 16.58 -7.98
C VAL A 387 16.79 17.53 -7.24
N LEU A 388 16.99 17.73 -5.93
CA LEU A 388 16.26 18.74 -5.16
C LEU A 388 16.49 20.17 -5.68
N ASP A 389 17.71 20.48 -6.14
CA ASP A 389 17.99 21.77 -6.78
C ASP A 389 17.09 21.99 -8.02
N LEU A 390 16.92 20.96 -8.87
CA LEU A 390 16.04 21.05 -10.04
C LEU A 390 14.58 21.22 -9.63
N LEU A 391 14.13 20.53 -8.57
CA LEU A 391 12.80 20.74 -8.01
C LEU A 391 12.61 22.19 -7.52
N ASP A 392 13.58 22.76 -6.80
CA ASP A 392 13.49 24.14 -6.28
C ASP A 392 13.43 25.17 -7.42
N ILE A 393 14.17 24.92 -8.49
CA ILE A 393 14.24 25.84 -9.64
C ILE A 393 12.95 25.79 -10.46
N PHE A 394 12.48 24.59 -10.83
CA PHE A 394 11.35 24.44 -11.73
C PHE A 394 10.01 24.45 -11.02
N PHE A 395 9.95 24.01 -9.76
CA PHE A 395 8.72 23.82 -9.00
C PHE A 395 8.84 24.27 -7.52
N PRO A 396 9.28 25.52 -7.25
CA PRO A 396 9.53 26.02 -5.88
C PRO A 396 8.31 25.99 -4.95
N GLU A 397 7.09 26.00 -5.52
CA GLU A 397 5.85 25.99 -4.74
C GLU A 397 5.33 24.58 -4.42
N SER A 398 5.98 23.54 -4.94
CA SER A 398 5.48 22.15 -4.93
C SER A 398 6.02 21.26 -3.81
N PHE A 399 7.00 21.76 -3.05
CA PHE A 399 7.61 21.10 -1.91
C PHE A 399 8.25 22.17 -1.01
N ASP A 400 8.56 21.83 0.24
CA ASP A 400 9.20 22.74 1.17
C ASP A 400 10.71 22.70 1.00
N ARG A 401 11.35 23.87 0.92
CA ARG A 401 12.81 23.97 0.89
C ARG A 401 13.40 23.58 2.25
N LEU A 402 14.02 22.41 2.30
CA LEU A 402 14.73 21.89 3.47
C LEU A 402 16.25 22.11 3.32
N VAL A 403 16.93 22.13 4.46
CA VAL A 403 18.40 22.16 4.52
C VAL A 403 18.93 20.85 3.96
N ARG A 404 20.01 20.93 3.17
CA ARG A 404 20.63 19.75 2.56
C ARG A 404 21.17 18.79 3.60
N ASP A 405 20.93 17.50 3.35
CA ASP A 405 21.52 16.40 4.09
C ASP A 405 23.05 16.45 4.06
N GLN A 406 23.65 16.17 5.22
CA GLN A 406 25.08 16.00 5.41
C GLN A 406 25.35 14.56 5.80
N GLY A 407 26.13 13.86 4.99
CA GLY A 407 26.62 12.52 5.28
C GLY A 407 27.77 12.57 6.29
N LEU A 408 27.92 11.50 7.07
CA LEU A 408 29.02 11.36 8.03
C LEU A 408 30.40 11.22 7.36
N PHE A 409 30.44 10.64 6.16
CA PHE A 409 31.69 10.36 5.45
C PHE A 409 31.54 10.58 3.94
N ASN A 410 32.68 10.79 3.29
CA ASN A 410 32.77 10.75 1.84
C ASN A 410 32.72 9.31 1.37
N GLY A 411 32.02 9.06 0.27
CA GLY A 411 31.98 7.76 -0.39
C GLY A 411 32.11 7.90 -1.90
N PRO A 412 32.09 6.79 -2.64
CA PRO A 412 32.24 6.79 -4.09
C PRO A 412 31.16 7.65 -4.78
N GLN A 413 31.50 8.18 -5.95
CA GLN A 413 30.49 8.81 -6.80
C GLN A 413 29.59 7.72 -7.42
N PRO A 414 28.27 7.98 -7.55
CA PRO A 414 27.38 7.14 -8.34
C PRO A 414 27.91 6.90 -9.76
N ILE A 415 27.59 5.73 -10.30
CA ILE A 415 28.09 5.26 -11.60
C ILE A 415 27.03 5.47 -12.68
N LEU A 416 27.40 6.14 -13.77
CA LEU A 416 26.60 6.23 -14.99
C LEU A 416 27.22 5.36 -16.08
N LEU A 417 26.40 4.48 -16.68
CA LEU A 417 26.82 3.66 -17.80
C LEU A 417 26.53 4.39 -19.12
N GLU A 418 27.58 4.72 -19.88
CA GLU A 418 27.40 5.45 -21.15
C GLU A 418 26.93 4.55 -22.29
N SER A 419 27.15 3.24 -22.21
CA SER A 419 26.56 2.31 -23.18
C SER A 419 25.03 2.32 -23.07
N SER A 420 24.34 2.28 -24.22
CA SER A 420 22.90 2.06 -24.33
C SER A 420 22.55 0.60 -24.61
N ASN A 421 23.54 -0.28 -24.74
CA ASN A 421 23.32 -1.68 -25.06
C ASN A 421 23.23 -2.51 -23.77
N PHE A 422 22.20 -3.33 -23.64
CA PHE A 422 22.09 -4.27 -22.53
C PHE A 422 23.27 -5.27 -22.44
N SER A 423 23.83 -5.68 -23.58
CA SER A 423 24.95 -6.63 -23.63
C SER A 423 26.16 -6.14 -22.83
N ASP A 424 26.35 -4.84 -22.84
CA ASP A 424 27.43 -4.11 -22.21
C ASP A 424 27.25 -4.01 -20.69
N LEU A 425 26.03 -3.69 -20.25
CA LEU A 425 25.64 -3.81 -18.84
C LEU A 425 25.84 -5.24 -18.32
N ALA A 426 25.38 -6.23 -19.09
CA ALA A 426 25.47 -7.62 -18.68
C ALA A 426 26.92 -8.13 -18.60
N VAL A 427 27.85 -7.58 -19.39
CA VAL A 427 29.29 -7.85 -19.22
C VAL A 427 29.83 -7.26 -17.92
N LEU A 428 29.42 -6.05 -17.56
CA LEU A 428 29.86 -5.39 -16.32
C LEU A 428 29.33 -6.11 -15.08
N LEU A 429 28.05 -6.48 -15.07
CA LEU A 429 27.42 -7.16 -13.94
C LEU A 429 27.96 -8.59 -13.74
N ARG A 430 28.36 -9.28 -14.81
CA ARG A 430 29.02 -10.60 -14.72
C ARG A 430 30.46 -10.54 -14.19
N GLY A 431 31.10 -9.37 -14.23
CA GLY A 431 32.51 -9.22 -13.84
C GLY A 431 33.43 -10.20 -14.58
N ASN A 432 34.26 -10.93 -13.83
CA ASN A 432 35.20 -11.92 -14.35
C ASN A 432 34.58 -13.28 -14.73
N GLN A 433 33.27 -13.45 -14.54
CA GLN A 433 32.64 -14.74 -14.77
C GLN A 433 32.44 -15.02 -16.28
N ARG A 434 32.35 -16.30 -16.67
CA ARG A 434 32.22 -16.71 -18.09
C ARG A 434 30.93 -16.16 -18.68
N LYS A 435 30.86 -15.88 -19.99
CA LYS A 435 29.62 -15.45 -20.67
C LYS A 435 28.42 -16.39 -20.47
N SER A 436 28.66 -17.64 -20.10
CA SER A 436 27.64 -18.65 -19.81
C SER A 436 27.18 -18.68 -18.34
N SER A 437 27.79 -17.90 -17.43
CA SER A 437 27.34 -17.83 -16.04
C SER A 437 26.20 -16.82 -15.88
N GLN A 438 25.31 -17.09 -14.93
CA GLN A 438 24.24 -16.20 -14.53
C GLN A 438 24.83 -14.99 -13.77
N ILE A 439 24.13 -13.87 -13.78
CA ILE A 439 24.50 -12.70 -12.96
C ILE A 439 24.00 -12.99 -11.54
N GLU A 440 24.93 -13.12 -10.59
CA GLU A 440 24.62 -13.36 -9.18
C GLU A 440 24.46 -12.02 -8.46
N PHE A 441 23.26 -11.72 -7.98
CA PHE A 441 23.01 -10.57 -7.10
C PHE A 441 23.05 -11.00 -5.64
N GLY A 442 23.29 -10.05 -4.74
CA GLY A 442 23.19 -10.23 -3.30
C GLY A 442 21.80 -9.89 -2.74
N ALA A 443 21.50 -10.36 -1.53
CA ALA A 443 20.24 -10.13 -0.83
C ALA A 443 19.99 -8.65 -0.48
N HIS A 444 21.05 -7.85 -0.41
CA HIS A 444 21.01 -6.40 -0.15
C HIS A 444 21.13 -5.56 -1.42
N GLN A 445 21.04 -6.17 -2.60
CA GLN A 445 21.14 -5.50 -3.89
C GLN A 445 19.77 -5.47 -4.58
N ALA A 446 19.38 -4.32 -5.10
CA ALA A 446 18.10 -4.16 -5.78
C ALA A 446 18.20 -3.48 -7.14
N ILE A 447 17.32 -3.90 -8.03
CA ILE A 447 17.07 -3.28 -9.33
C ILE A 447 15.76 -2.51 -9.19
N LEU A 448 15.82 -1.18 -9.37
CA LEU A 448 14.66 -0.32 -9.29
C LEU A 448 14.16 0.05 -10.68
N VAL A 449 12.85 -0.11 -10.87
CA VAL A 449 12.13 0.23 -12.10
C VAL A 449 10.96 1.17 -11.80
N VAL A 450 10.48 1.91 -12.80
CA VAL A 450 9.46 2.96 -12.60
C VAL A 450 8.10 2.36 -12.24
N ASP A 451 7.68 1.30 -12.94
CA ASP A 451 6.38 0.68 -12.76
C ASP A 451 6.38 -0.82 -13.09
N GLU A 452 5.21 -1.46 -12.97
CA GLU A 452 4.98 -2.87 -13.27
C GLU A 452 5.23 -3.25 -14.74
N ALA A 453 4.96 -2.33 -15.67
CA ALA A 453 5.21 -2.59 -17.09
C ALA A 453 6.72 -2.64 -17.37
N ALA A 454 7.48 -1.73 -16.77
CA ALA A 454 8.93 -1.74 -16.80
C ALA A 454 9.51 -3.00 -16.14
N ARG A 455 8.95 -3.43 -14.99
CA ARG A 455 9.32 -4.69 -14.32
C ARG A 455 9.17 -5.90 -15.23
N ALA A 456 8.03 -6.01 -15.92
CA ALA A 456 7.77 -7.09 -16.87
C ALA A 456 8.68 -7.05 -18.11
N ALA A 457 9.20 -5.88 -18.47
CA ALA A 457 10.12 -5.68 -19.59
C ALA A 457 11.60 -5.94 -19.24
N VAL A 458 11.93 -6.22 -17.97
CA VAL A 458 13.32 -6.50 -17.55
C VAL A 458 13.85 -7.78 -18.20
N PRO A 459 15.05 -7.75 -18.82
CA PRO A 459 15.66 -8.92 -19.46
C PRO A 459 15.86 -10.09 -18.50
N LYS A 460 15.75 -11.32 -19.02
CA LYS A 460 15.83 -12.57 -18.24
C LYS A 460 17.14 -12.69 -17.44
N GLU A 461 18.22 -12.11 -17.93
CA GLU A 461 19.51 -12.13 -17.27
C GLU A 461 19.54 -11.32 -15.96
N LEU A 462 18.66 -10.32 -15.81
CA LEU A 462 18.50 -9.54 -14.59
C LEU A 462 17.39 -10.07 -13.67
N GLN A 463 16.57 -11.02 -14.16
CA GLN A 463 15.48 -11.61 -13.39
C GLN A 463 15.97 -12.45 -12.20
N PHE A 464 17.26 -12.60 -11.97
CA PHE A 464 17.80 -13.24 -10.76
C PHE A 464 17.96 -12.26 -9.58
N GLY A 465 17.99 -10.94 -9.81
CA GLY A 465 18.12 -9.92 -8.75
C GLY A 465 16.78 -9.49 -8.15
N LEU A 466 16.77 -8.84 -6.99
CA LEU A 466 15.55 -8.26 -6.41
C LEU A 466 15.07 -7.09 -7.27
N ILE A 467 13.97 -7.25 -8.01
CA ILE A 467 13.40 -6.20 -8.86
C ILE A 467 12.18 -5.63 -8.15
N LEU A 468 12.21 -4.33 -7.88
CA LEU A 468 11.14 -3.62 -7.18
C LEU A 468 10.78 -2.37 -7.96
N THR A 469 9.49 -2.01 -7.96
CA THR A 469 9.10 -0.66 -8.38
C THR A 469 9.61 0.37 -7.37
N ILE A 470 9.79 1.62 -7.81
CA ILE A 470 10.18 2.71 -6.89
C ILE A 470 9.15 2.89 -5.77
N TYR A 471 7.89 2.62 -6.05
CA TYR A 471 6.81 2.65 -5.06
C TYR A 471 7.00 1.55 -3.99
N GLU A 472 7.22 0.31 -4.39
CA GLU A 472 7.49 -0.81 -3.45
C GLU A 472 8.80 -0.60 -2.66
N ALA A 473 9.79 0.06 -3.26
CA ALA A 473 11.06 0.36 -2.62
C ALA A 473 11.00 1.53 -1.62
N LYS A 474 9.90 2.32 -1.60
CA LYS A 474 9.75 3.43 -0.65
C LYS A 474 9.72 2.89 0.78
N GLY A 475 10.47 3.55 1.67
CA GLY A 475 10.69 3.06 3.04
C GLY A 475 11.67 1.90 3.16
N LEU A 476 12.16 1.34 2.05
CA LEU A 476 13.20 0.31 2.03
C LEU A 476 14.58 0.88 1.74
N GLU A 477 15.60 0.09 2.05
CA GLU A 477 17.01 0.45 1.86
C GLU A 477 17.80 -0.75 1.36
N PHE A 478 18.80 -0.45 0.53
CA PHE A 478 19.67 -1.43 -0.13
C PHE A 478 21.10 -0.89 -0.13
N ASP A 479 22.07 -1.78 -0.01
CA ASP A 479 23.48 -1.39 -0.06
C ASP A 479 23.83 -0.97 -1.48
N ASP A 480 23.42 -1.76 -2.46
CA ASP A 480 23.61 -1.48 -3.88
C ASP A 480 22.29 -1.37 -4.63
N VAL A 481 22.16 -0.30 -5.43
CA VAL A 481 20.98 -0.05 -6.25
C VAL A 481 21.38 0.11 -7.71
N LEU A 482 20.72 -0.65 -8.59
CA LEU A 482 20.72 -0.43 -10.04
C LEU A 482 19.40 0.23 -10.43
N LEU A 483 19.45 1.51 -10.80
CA LEU A 483 18.34 2.21 -11.42
C LEU A 483 18.31 1.87 -12.91
N TYR A 484 17.32 1.07 -13.32
CA TYR A 484 17.23 0.49 -14.66
C TYR A 484 16.13 1.18 -15.50
N ASN A 485 16.52 1.73 -16.66
CA ASN A 485 15.62 2.32 -17.67
C ASN A 485 14.65 3.38 -17.13
N PHE A 486 15.07 4.11 -16.09
CA PHE A 486 14.23 5.13 -15.46
C PHE A 486 13.72 6.19 -16.44
N PHE A 487 14.58 6.73 -17.30
CA PHE A 487 14.23 7.77 -18.27
C PHE A 487 13.51 7.20 -19.48
N LYS A 488 13.90 6.02 -19.96
CA LYS A 488 13.18 5.31 -21.03
C LYS A 488 11.71 5.09 -20.67
N ASP A 489 11.46 4.60 -19.47
CA ASP A 489 10.13 4.23 -18.98
C ASP A 489 9.43 5.38 -18.23
N SER A 490 10.08 6.55 -18.11
CA SER A 490 9.52 7.77 -17.55
C SER A 490 8.30 8.25 -18.33
N GLN A 491 7.28 8.75 -17.60
CA GLN A 491 6.13 9.42 -18.22
C GLN A 491 6.53 10.77 -18.83
N ALA A 492 7.57 11.41 -18.28
CA ALA A 492 8.18 12.59 -18.90
C ALA A 492 9.04 12.16 -20.08
N SER A 493 8.89 12.87 -21.20
CA SER A 493 9.66 12.65 -22.42
C SER A 493 10.43 13.92 -22.77
N LYS A 494 9.81 14.80 -23.54
CA LYS A 494 10.40 16.08 -23.97
C LYS A 494 10.68 17.00 -22.79
N GLU A 495 9.93 16.86 -21.70
CA GLU A 495 10.01 17.67 -20.48
C GLU A 495 11.41 17.62 -19.84
N TRP A 496 12.13 16.51 -19.94
CA TRP A 496 13.50 16.40 -19.45
C TRP A 496 14.45 17.43 -20.09
N ARG A 497 14.16 17.94 -21.30
CA ARG A 497 14.96 18.97 -21.98
C ARG A 497 14.94 20.34 -21.27
N LEU A 498 14.04 20.55 -20.30
CA LEU A 498 14.10 21.72 -19.42
C LEU A 498 15.40 21.75 -18.62
N VAL A 499 15.91 20.58 -18.23
CA VAL A 499 17.19 20.45 -17.53
C VAL A 499 18.32 20.92 -18.44
N SER A 500 18.29 20.55 -19.73
CA SER A 500 19.24 21.06 -20.71
C SER A 500 19.20 22.58 -20.79
N LEU A 501 18.01 23.19 -20.87
CA LEU A 501 17.85 24.66 -20.88
C LEU A 501 18.49 25.32 -19.65
N TYR A 502 18.25 24.77 -18.46
CA TYR A 502 18.85 25.26 -17.22
C TYR A 502 20.39 25.16 -17.25
N MET A 503 20.94 24.07 -17.80
CA MET A 503 22.38 23.95 -17.99
C MET A 503 22.93 25.03 -18.95
N GLU A 504 22.20 25.38 -20.00
CA GLU A 504 22.61 26.47 -20.92
C GLU A 504 22.68 27.82 -20.20
N GLN A 505 21.69 28.11 -19.35
CA GLN A 505 21.66 29.33 -18.54
C GLN A 505 22.83 29.36 -17.55
N MET A 506 23.05 28.27 -16.80
CA MET A 506 24.19 28.16 -15.89
C MET A 506 25.54 28.41 -16.59
N PHE A 507 25.68 27.94 -17.82
CA PHE A 507 26.89 28.16 -18.60
C PHE A 507 27.04 29.62 -19.05
N GLN A 508 25.96 30.29 -19.44
CA GLN A 508 25.96 31.71 -19.80
C GLN A 508 26.34 32.59 -18.60
N ASP A 509 25.74 32.37 -17.43
CA ASP A 509 26.03 33.10 -16.19
C ASP A 509 27.50 32.92 -15.74
N SER A 510 28.08 31.74 -16.00
CA SER A 510 29.48 31.44 -15.69
C SER A 510 30.49 32.20 -16.56
N LYS A 511 30.08 32.67 -17.76
CA LYS A 511 30.91 33.50 -18.65
C LYS A 511 30.90 34.97 -18.24
N GLU A 512 29.82 35.46 -17.62
CA GLU A 512 29.69 36.86 -17.21
C GLU A 512 30.40 37.14 -15.87
N SER A 513 30.52 36.15 -14.99
CA SER A 513 31.12 36.23 -13.65
C SER A 513 32.66 36.04 -13.63
N THR A 514 33.37 36.71 -14.53
CA THR A 514 34.83 36.56 -14.73
C THR A 514 35.68 37.34 -13.73
N GLN A 515 35.63 37.04 -12.41
CA GLN A 515 36.71 37.36 -11.45
C GLN A 515 36.73 36.34 -10.28
N GLY A 516 37.53 35.28 -10.37
CA GLY A 516 37.83 34.39 -9.24
C GLY A 516 38.32 32.99 -9.66
N PRO A 517 39.37 32.41 -9.00
CA PRO A 517 39.97 31.16 -9.43
C PRO A 517 39.32 29.96 -8.73
N SER A 518 38.81 29.00 -9.49
CA SER A 518 38.62 27.63 -8.98
C SER A 518 38.46 26.62 -10.12
N THR A 519 39.19 25.53 -10.01
CA THR A 519 39.36 24.38 -10.92
C THR A 519 38.08 23.72 -11.44
N SER A 520 36.92 23.93 -10.79
CA SER A 520 35.59 23.50 -11.26
C SER A 520 35.15 24.13 -12.59
N LYS A 521 35.60 25.36 -12.89
CA LYS A 521 35.20 26.10 -14.10
C LYS A 521 35.67 25.46 -15.42
N LYS A 522 36.76 24.68 -15.39
CA LYS A 522 37.34 24.02 -16.59
C LYS A 522 36.56 22.77 -17.02
N GLY A 523 35.95 22.05 -16.08
CA GLY A 523 35.15 20.85 -16.38
C GLY A 523 33.82 21.19 -17.06
N LEU A 524 33.08 22.13 -16.48
CA LEU A 524 31.81 22.64 -17.02
C LEU A 524 31.98 23.22 -18.44
N ALA A 525 33.01 24.04 -18.67
CA ALA A 525 33.20 24.66 -19.97
C ALA A 525 33.62 23.67 -21.07
N LYS A 526 34.44 22.67 -20.75
CA LYS A 526 34.86 21.63 -21.69
C LYS A 526 33.72 20.68 -22.04
N ILE A 527 32.99 20.20 -21.03
CA ILE A 527 31.83 19.32 -21.22
C ILE A 527 30.75 20.07 -22.02
N TYR A 528 30.46 21.33 -21.69
CA TYR A 528 29.48 22.12 -22.43
C TYR A 528 29.93 22.42 -23.88
N GLN A 529 31.22 22.66 -24.12
CA GLN A 529 31.77 22.83 -25.47
C GLN A 529 31.70 21.53 -26.30
N ASP A 530 31.89 20.37 -25.68
CA ASP A 530 31.73 19.06 -26.33
C ASP A 530 30.23 18.75 -26.56
N MET A 531 29.36 19.14 -25.62
CA MET A 531 27.90 19.02 -25.73
C MET A 531 27.33 19.84 -26.89
N MET A 532 27.82 21.07 -27.12
CA MET A 532 27.37 21.96 -28.20
C MET A 532 27.79 21.51 -29.62
N GLN A 533 28.70 20.53 -29.75
CA GLN A 533 29.16 20.01 -31.05
C GLN A 533 28.30 18.86 -31.59
N GLN A 534 27.40 18.30 -30.79
CA GLN A 534 26.46 17.24 -31.20
C GLN A 534 25.16 17.84 -31.75
N GLU A 535 24.63 17.34 -32.88
CA GLU A 535 23.31 17.73 -33.39
C GLU A 535 22.23 17.35 -32.35
N ARG A 536 21.59 18.35 -31.75
CA ARG A 536 20.65 18.17 -30.63
C ARG A 536 19.24 18.66 -30.95
N SER A 537 18.30 18.01 -30.28
CA SER A 537 16.92 18.43 -30.15
C SER A 537 16.83 19.75 -29.37
N ARG A 538 16.27 20.81 -29.98
CA ARG A 538 16.19 22.19 -29.43
C ARG A 538 15.70 22.28 -27.96
N PRO A 539 16.27 23.12 -27.08
CA PRO A 539 15.73 23.32 -25.72
C PRO A 539 14.23 23.67 -25.75
N LEU A 540 13.43 23.11 -24.82
CA LEU A 540 12.03 23.49 -24.67
C LEU A 540 11.91 24.68 -23.73
N THR A 541 11.08 25.65 -24.10
CA THR A 541 10.69 26.75 -23.22
C THR A 541 9.87 26.20 -22.05
N PHE A 542 10.15 26.63 -20.83
CA PHE A 542 9.36 26.23 -19.68
C PHE A 542 7.91 26.72 -19.82
N ASP A 543 6.98 25.78 -19.72
CA ASP A 543 5.55 26.04 -19.58
C ASP A 543 5.03 25.27 -18.35
N ASN A 544 4.00 25.82 -17.72
CA ASN A 544 3.27 25.31 -16.57
C ASN A 544 2.57 23.96 -16.81
N LEU A 545 2.71 23.38 -18.01
CA LEU A 545 2.22 22.06 -18.42
C LEU A 545 3.16 20.92 -17.99
N HIS A 546 4.39 21.20 -17.57
CA HIS A 546 5.39 20.16 -17.25
C HIS A 546 5.26 19.57 -15.83
N LYS A 547 4.04 19.51 -15.25
CA LYS A 547 3.80 18.90 -13.93
C LYS A 547 4.27 17.45 -13.84
N ILE A 548 4.28 16.72 -14.96
CA ILE A 548 4.80 15.34 -15.02
C ILE A 548 6.29 15.33 -14.63
N LEU A 549 7.07 16.33 -15.01
CA LEU A 549 8.48 16.42 -14.61
C LEU A 549 8.65 16.58 -13.09
N ASN A 550 7.70 17.23 -12.41
CA ASN A 550 7.73 17.34 -10.95
C ASN A 550 7.62 15.96 -10.29
N SER A 551 6.60 15.19 -10.66
CA SER A 551 6.43 13.83 -10.13
C SER A 551 7.63 12.96 -10.46
N GLU A 552 8.16 13.05 -11.67
CA GLU A 552 9.32 12.27 -12.11
C GLU A 552 10.61 12.64 -11.35
N LEU A 553 10.83 13.93 -11.06
CA LEU A 553 11.96 14.35 -10.21
C LEU A 553 11.82 13.84 -8.77
N LYS A 554 10.60 13.81 -8.20
CA LYS A 554 10.35 13.20 -6.88
C LYS A 554 10.57 11.68 -6.90
N HIS A 555 10.17 11.00 -7.97
CA HIS A 555 10.44 9.56 -8.17
C HIS A 555 11.93 9.30 -8.26
N LEU A 556 12.68 10.11 -9.03
CA LEU A 556 14.12 9.99 -9.15
C LEU A 556 14.82 10.22 -7.82
N TYR A 557 14.43 11.26 -7.06
CA TYR A 557 14.95 11.52 -5.72
C TYR A 557 14.70 10.33 -4.78
N THR A 558 13.48 9.78 -4.79
CA THR A 558 13.12 8.63 -3.97
C THR A 558 13.96 7.40 -4.34
N ALA A 559 14.16 7.13 -5.63
CA ALA A 559 14.98 6.01 -6.12
C ALA A 559 16.45 6.15 -5.72
N VAL A 560 17.04 7.34 -5.89
CA VAL A 560 18.44 7.62 -5.52
C VAL A 560 18.69 7.41 -4.02
N THR A 561 17.74 7.81 -3.18
CA THR A 561 17.85 7.72 -1.71
C THR A 561 17.63 6.30 -1.15
N ARG A 562 17.33 5.32 -2.00
CA ARG A 562 17.27 3.91 -1.57
C ARG A 562 18.66 3.26 -1.42
N ALA A 563 19.67 3.86 -2.06
CA ALA A 563 21.04 3.36 -2.04
C ALA A 563 21.81 3.84 -0.79
N ARG A 564 22.48 2.92 -0.11
CA ARG A 564 23.37 3.22 1.03
C ARG A 564 24.83 3.30 0.63
N VAL A 565 25.29 2.37 -0.21
CA VAL A 565 26.71 2.19 -0.57
C VAL A 565 26.98 2.52 -2.03
N ASN A 566 26.33 1.85 -2.99
CA ASN A 566 26.56 2.10 -4.42
C ASN A 566 25.26 2.37 -5.18
N LEU A 567 25.31 3.35 -6.08
CA LEU A 567 24.22 3.65 -7.01
C LEU A 567 24.74 3.55 -8.45
N TRP A 568 24.10 2.69 -9.22
CA TRP A 568 24.37 2.47 -10.65
C TRP A 568 23.14 2.91 -11.44
N ILE A 569 23.35 3.66 -12.51
CA ILE A 569 22.28 4.15 -13.37
C ILE A 569 22.54 3.68 -14.80
N PHE A 570 21.60 2.90 -15.33
CA PHE A 570 21.60 2.40 -16.70
C PHE A 570 20.29 2.76 -17.39
N ASP A 571 20.37 3.26 -18.61
CA ASP A 571 19.20 3.57 -19.41
C ASP A 571 19.49 3.38 -20.90
N GLU A 572 18.65 2.65 -21.62
CA GLU A 572 18.86 2.36 -23.04
C GLU A 572 18.49 3.53 -23.97
N ASP A 573 17.60 4.44 -23.54
CA ASP A 573 17.10 5.54 -24.37
C ASP A 573 18.06 6.74 -24.28
N VAL A 574 18.95 6.83 -25.26
CA VAL A 574 19.97 7.88 -25.34
C VAL A 574 19.37 9.28 -25.39
N GLU A 575 18.22 9.46 -26.05
CA GLU A 575 17.61 10.78 -26.19
C GLU A 575 16.94 11.23 -24.90
N LYS A 576 16.16 10.35 -24.25
CA LYS A 576 15.46 10.68 -23.00
C LYS A 576 16.41 10.83 -21.82
N ARG A 577 17.46 9.99 -21.71
CA ARG A 577 18.41 10.06 -20.60
C ARG A 577 19.40 11.22 -20.69
N ALA A 578 19.64 11.74 -21.90
CA ALA A 578 20.69 12.73 -22.16
C ALA A 578 20.64 13.97 -21.24
N PRO A 579 19.50 14.67 -21.07
CA PRO A 579 19.46 15.88 -20.25
C PRO A 579 19.94 15.67 -18.81
N MET A 580 19.53 14.56 -18.18
CA MET A 580 19.90 14.26 -16.80
C MET A 580 21.31 13.69 -16.67
N PHE A 581 21.73 12.82 -17.59
CA PHE A 581 23.09 12.30 -17.59
C PHE A 581 24.10 13.43 -17.76
N GLU A 582 23.83 14.37 -18.67
CA GLU A 582 24.67 15.54 -18.89
C GLU A 582 24.69 16.46 -17.68
N TYR A 583 23.54 16.70 -17.05
CA TYR A 583 23.45 17.49 -15.84
C TYR A 583 24.33 16.93 -14.71
N PHE A 584 24.23 15.62 -14.45
CA PHE A 584 25.05 14.97 -13.44
C PHE A 584 26.55 15.01 -13.77
N LYS A 585 26.92 14.84 -15.04
CA LYS A 585 28.30 14.96 -15.52
C LYS A 585 28.84 16.38 -15.36
N ALA A 586 28.07 17.38 -15.76
CA ALA A 586 28.43 18.78 -15.68
C ALA A 586 28.65 19.25 -14.23
N LYS A 587 27.83 18.74 -13.29
CA LYS A 587 27.98 19.00 -11.85
C LYS A 587 29.11 18.16 -11.20
N ASN A 588 29.77 17.27 -11.94
CA ASN A 588 30.81 16.36 -11.45
C ASN A 588 30.33 15.51 -10.27
N LEU A 589 29.12 14.96 -10.37
CA LEU A 589 28.48 14.16 -9.30
C LEU A 589 28.58 12.65 -9.53
N VAL A 590 29.06 12.25 -10.71
CA VAL A 590 28.99 10.88 -11.22
C VAL A 590 30.30 10.48 -11.85
N ARG A 591 30.60 9.18 -11.77
CA ARG A 591 31.66 8.54 -12.52
C ARG A 591 31.06 7.89 -13.77
N CYS A 592 31.49 8.32 -14.94
CA CYS A 592 31.07 7.72 -16.20
C CYS A 592 31.90 6.48 -16.51
N LEU A 593 31.23 5.44 -17.01
CA LEU A 593 31.90 4.24 -17.51
C LEU A 593 31.64 4.08 -19.00
N THR A 594 32.71 4.10 -19.78
CA THR A 594 32.77 3.64 -21.17
C THR A 594 33.38 2.24 -21.21
N LEU A 595 33.08 1.46 -22.24
CA LEU A 595 33.57 0.08 -22.39
C LEU A 595 34.86 -0.05 -23.20
N ASP A 596 35.69 0.98 -23.13
CA ASP A 596 37.04 0.96 -23.71
C ASP A 596 37.93 -0.03 -22.93
N GLU A 597 38.88 -0.69 -23.61
CA GLU A 597 39.66 -1.79 -23.01
C GLU A 597 40.41 -1.41 -21.72
N THR A 598 40.80 -0.14 -21.58
CA THR A 598 41.47 0.38 -20.38
C THR A 598 40.58 0.43 -19.15
N ASP A 599 39.27 0.69 -19.30
CA ASP A 599 38.36 0.80 -18.16
C ASP A 599 37.79 -0.56 -17.75
N LYS A 600 37.62 -1.50 -18.69
CA LYS A 600 37.24 -2.90 -18.40
C LYS A 600 38.16 -3.56 -17.36
N SER A 601 39.47 -3.34 -17.46
CA SER A 601 40.45 -3.92 -16.52
C SER A 601 40.41 -3.31 -15.11
N LYS A 602 40.06 -2.02 -14.99
CA LYS A 602 39.84 -1.35 -13.69
C LYS A 602 38.49 -1.69 -13.06
N LEU A 603 37.52 -2.04 -13.90
CA LEU A 603 36.12 -2.33 -13.53
C LEU A 603 35.90 -3.71 -12.92
N ILE A 604 36.72 -4.68 -13.30
CA ILE A 604 36.70 -6.03 -12.73
C ILE A 604 36.85 -6.03 -11.19
N ASN A 605 37.46 -5.00 -10.60
CA ASN A 605 37.61 -4.85 -9.15
C ASN A 605 36.50 -4.00 -8.50
N THR A 606 35.61 -3.39 -9.28
CA THR A 606 34.45 -2.62 -8.80
C THR A 606 33.20 -3.45 -9.06
N VAL A 607 33.08 -4.57 -8.34
CA VAL A 607 32.06 -5.59 -8.60
C VAL A 607 30.75 -5.08 -8.00
N PHE A 608 29.74 -4.83 -8.85
CA PHE A 608 28.37 -4.52 -8.40
C PHE A 608 27.71 -5.74 -7.75
N THR A 609 28.22 -6.94 -7.99
CA THR A 609 27.63 -8.22 -7.59
C THR A 609 28.36 -8.83 -6.40
N GLU A 610 27.70 -8.84 -5.23
CA GLU A 610 28.18 -9.56 -4.05
C GLU A 610 27.34 -10.82 -3.85
N SER A 611 27.97 -11.99 -3.79
CA SER A 611 27.25 -13.23 -3.52
C SER A 611 26.87 -13.28 -2.03
N SER A 612 25.58 -13.23 -1.72
CA SER A 612 25.09 -13.40 -0.35
C SER A 612 24.91 -14.88 0.01
N SER A 613 24.93 -15.19 1.30
CA SER A 613 24.66 -16.54 1.80
C SER A 613 23.19 -16.91 1.69
N ALA A 614 22.87 -18.21 1.75
CA ALA A 614 21.48 -18.68 1.76
C ALA A 614 20.71 -18.13 2.99
N ASP A 615 21.38 -17.98 4.13
CA ASP A 615 20.79 -17.42 5.35
C ASP A 615 20.45 -15.92 5.19
N ASP A 616 21.32 -15.14 4.53
CA ASP A 616 21.04 -13.72 4.23
C ASP A 616 19.77 -13.58 3.36
N TRP A 617 19.65 -14.44 2.34
CA TRP A 617 18.48 -14.49 1.47
C TRP A 617 17.22 -14.90 2.24
N LYS A 618 17.32 -15.87 3.14
CA LYS A 618 16.21 -16.26 4.01
C LYS A 618 15.76 -15.12 4.91
N CYS A 619 16.69 -14.47 5.63
CA CYS A 619 16.40 -13.31 6.47
C CYS A 619 15.77 -12.17 5.67
N ARG A 620 16.23 -11.94 4.43
CA ARG A 620 15.63 -10.96 3.54
C ARG A 620 14.23 -11.37 3.06
N GLY A 621 14.00 -12.66 2.82
CA GLY A 621 12.70 -13.23 2.52
C GLY A 621 11.70 -13.02 3.65
N ASP A 622 12.09 -13.33 4.89
CA ASP A 622 11.29 -13.10 6.10
C ASP A 622 10.96 -11.61 6.28
N TYR A 623 11.94 -10.74 6.00
CA TYR A 623 11.73 -9.29 6.02
C TYR A 623 10.68 -8.85 5.00
N PHE A 624 10.72 -9.34 3.75
CA PHE A 624 9.73 -9.01 2.74
C PHE A 624 8.36 -9.62 3.01
N MET A 625 8.31 -10.82 3.60
CA MET A 625 7.07 -11.48 4.01
C MET A 625 6.30 -10.60 5.00
N LYS A 626 6.99 -10.02 5.99
CA LYS A 626 6.41 -9.11 6.99
C LYS A 626 5.94 -7.76 6.41
N LEU A 627 6.42 -7.40 5.21
CA LEU A 627 6.02 -6.19 4.49
C LEU A 627 4.95 -6.48 3.43
N ASN A 628 4.43 -7.71 3.37
CA ASN A 628 3.50 -8.18 2.35
C ASN A 628 4.03 -8.08 0.91
N LEU A 629 5.34 -7.97 0.74
CA LEU A 629 6.02 -7.98 -0.56
C LEU A 629 6.30 -9.42 -0.99
N TYR A 630 5.22 -10.19 -1.16
CA TYR A 630 5.26 -11.63 -1.32
C TYR A 630 6.01 -12.13 -2.56
N GLU A 631 6.00 -11.36 -3.65
CA GLU A 631 6.75 -11.71 -4.87
C GLU A 631 8.26 -11.65 -4.61
N ALA A 632 8.73 -10.60 -3.95
CA ALA A 632 10.13 -10.45 -3.55
C ALA A 632 10.51 -11.50 -2.49
N ALA A 633 9.63 -11.77 -1.52
CA ALA A 633 9.82 -12.80 -0.51
C ALA A 633 9.97 -14.20 -1.13
N ALA A 634 9.07 -14.57 -2.05
CA ALA A 634 9.11 -15.85 -2.75
C ALA A 634 10.44 -16.04 -3.49
N LYS A 635 10.93 -14.99 -4.15
CA LYS A 635 12.23 -15.01 -4.82
C LYS A 635 13.40 -15.19 -3.86
N CYS A 636 13.40 -14.47 -2.74
CA CYS A 636 14.41 -14.66 -1.69
C CYS A 636 14.43 -16.12 -1.19
N PHE A 637 13.26 -16.69 -0.93
CA PHE A 637 13.15 -18.08 -0.46
C PHE A 637 13.59 -19.08 -1.52
N GLU A 638 13.28 -18.85 -2.79
CA GLU A 638 13.77 -19.64 -3.92
C GLU A 638 15.31 -19.69 -3.94
N ILE A 639 15.97 -18.54 -3.80
CA ILE A 639 17.43 -18.44 -3.81
C ILE A 639 18.04 -19.09 -2.56
N SER A 640 17.42 -18.94 -1.39
CA SER A 640 17.87 -19.57 -0.14
C SER A 640 17.64 -21.10 -0.09
N GLY A 641 16.79 -21.65 -0.96
CA GLY A 641 16.39 -23.06 -0.95
C GLY A 641 15.21 -23.41 -0.03
N GLU A 642 14.59 -22.42 0.62
CA GLU A 642 13.45 -22.57 1.53
C GLU A 642 12.14 -22.84 0.77
N THR A 643 11.94 -24.09 0.34
CA THR A 643 10.83 -24.47 -0.55
C THR A 643 9.44 -24.24 0.08
N SER A 644 9.29 -24.47 1.38
CA SER A 644 7.99 -24.27 2.05
C SER A 644 7.63 -22.78 2.08
N SER A 645 8.53 -21.93 2.60
CA SER A 645 8.33 -20.48 2.67
C SER A 645 8.15 -19.85 1.29
N GLN A 646 8.88 -20.33 0.27
CA GLN A 646 8.69 -19.92 -1.12
C GLN A 646 7.25 -20.17 -1.59
N LYS A 647 6.73 -21.39 -1.39
CA LYS A 647 5.37 -21.75 -1.80
C LYS A 647 4.32 -20.94 -1.07
N VAL A 648 4.51 -20.68 0.23
CA VAL A 648 3.61 -19.83 1.03
C VAL A 648 3.58 -18.41 0.49
N ALA A 649 4.75 -17.79 0.27
CA ALA A 649 4.84 -16.45 -0.30
C ALA A 649 4.20 -16.40 -1.71
N LEU A 650 4.48 -17.39 -2.56
CA LEU A 650 3.86 -17.48 -3.89
C LEU A 650 2.33 -17.63 -3.81
N ALA A 651 1.81 -18.43 -2.87
CA ALA A 651 0.39 -18.60 -2.67
C ALA A 651 -0.30 -17.29 -2.27
N HIS A 652 0.33 -16.52 -1.38
CA HIS A 652 -0.13 -15.17 -1.01
C HIS A 652 -0.13 -14.22 -2.20
N HIS A 653 0.97 -14.16 -2.96
CA HIS A 653 1.07 -13.33 -4.17
C HIS A 653 -0.04 -13.65 -5.18
N ILE A 654 -0.23 -14.94 -5.49
CA ILE A 654 -1.27 -15.39 -6.43
C ILE A 654 -2.67 -15.03 -5.93
N ALA A 655 -2.96 -15.25 -4.65
CA ALA A 655 -4.27 -14.94 -4.08
C ALA A 655 -4.59 -13.43 -4.12
N LEU A 656 -3.61 -12.56 -3.82
CA LEU A 656 -3.78 -11.12 -3.93
C LEU A 656 -3.96 -10.67 -5.39
N ALA A 657 -3.17 -11.22 -6.31
CA ALA A 657 -3.30 -10.94 -7.73
C ALA A 657 -4.69 -11.39 -8.25
N ALA A 658 -5.16 -12.56 -7.84
CA ALA A 658 -6.48 -13.08 -8.18
C ALA A 658 -7.60 -12.15 -7.69
N GLY A 659 -7.48 -11.60 -6.47
CA GLY A 659 -8.47 -10.65 -5.94
C GLY A 659 -8.65 -9.40 -6.80
N LYS A 660 -7.62 -8.99 -7.54
CA LYS A 660 -7.67 -7.85 -8.46
C LYS A 660 -8.28 -8.19 -9.84
N MET A 661 -8.58 -9.46 -10.12
CA MET A 661 -9.09 -9.93 -11.43
C MET A 661 -10.62 -9.95 -11.50
N SER A 662 -11.28 -8.86 -11.10
CA SER A 662 -12.76 -8.73 -11.11
C SER A 662 -13.36 -8.94 -12.52
N GLU A 663 -12.67 -8.48 -13.56
CA GLU A 663 -13.12 -8.51 -14.96
C GLU A 663 -13.13 -9.90 -15.61
N LYS A 664 -12.39 -10.87 -15.04
CA LYS A 664 -12.26 -12.24 -15.59
C LYS A 664 -12.58 -13.28 -14.52
N PRO A 665 -13.87 -13.53 -14.23
CA PRO A 665 -14.28 -14.41 -13.13
C PRO A 665 -13.83 -15.87 -13.26
N HIS A 666 -13.51 -16.33 -14.46
CA HIS A 666 -12.98 -17.67 -14.67
C HIS A 666 -11.52 -17.75 -14.22
N ASP A 667 -10.67 -16.87 -14.77
CA ASP A 667 -9.24 -16.80 -14.46
C ASP A 667 -9.00 -16.52 -12.97
N MET A 668 -9.77 -15.58 -12.39
CA MET A 668 -9.79 -15.32 -10.95
C MET A 668 -9.97 -16.60 -10.13
N LYS A 669 -10.97 -17.43 -10.48
CA LYS A 669 -11.24 -18.68 -9.75
C LYS A 669 -10.10 -19.67 -9.93
N GLU A 670 -9.54 -19.79 -11.12
CA GLU A 670 -8.40 -20.68 -11.36
C GLU A 670 -7.17 -20.28 -10.55
N GLU A 671 -6.86 -18.99 -10.46
CA GLU A 671 -5.76 -18.48 -9.64
C GLU A 671 -6.00 -18.74 -8.15
N PHE A 672 -7.22 -18.50 -7.63
CA PHE A 672 -7.54 -18.89 -6.25
C PHE A 672 -7.41 -20.40 -6.02
N LEU A 673 -7.74 -21.25 -6.99
CA LEU A 673 -7.51 -22.70 -6.87
C LEU A 673 -6.03 -23.07 -6.92
N LYS A 674 -5.18 -22.33 -7.63
CA LYS A 674 -3.73 -22.51 -7.59
C LYS A 674 -3.19 -22.12 -6.21
N ALA A 675 -3.57 -20.96 -5.68
CA ALA A 675 -3.19 -20.53 -4.34
C ALA A 675 -3.65 -21.53 -3.26
N ALA A 676 -4.90 -21.98 -3.31
CA ALA A 676 -5.43 -22.98 -2.37
C ALA A 676 -4.60 -24.27 -2.34
N ARG A 677 -4.17 -24.77 -3.51
CA ARG A 677 -3.32 -25.96 -3.61
C ARG A 677 -1.96 -25.74 -2.96
N LEU A 678 -1.31 -24.60 -3.24
CA LEU A 678 -0.01 -24.28 -2.63
C LEU A 678 -0.10 -24.19 -1.11
N PHE A 679 -1.15 -23.55 -0.57
CA PHE A 679 -1.38 -23.53 0.88
C PHE A 679 -1.58 -24.92 1.48
N LEU A 680 -2.33 -25.80 0.81
CA LEU A 680 -2.50 -27.18 1.27
C LEU A 680 -1.19 -27.98 1.23
N GLU A 681 -0.37 -27.80 0.19
CA GLU A 681 0.95 -28.44 0.10
C GLU A 681 1.91 -28.00 1.21
N CYS A 682 1.73 -26.78 1.72
CA CYS A 682 2.47 -26.24 2.87
C CYS A 682 1.77 -26.49 4.22
N ASN A 683 0.72 -27.31 4.26
CA ASN A 683 -0.06 -27.60 5.46
C ASN A 683 -0.65 -26.35 6.14
N ILE A 684 -1.13 -25.39 5.35
CA ILE A 684 -1.84 -24.18 5.80
C ILE A 684 -3.31 -24.25 5.35
N PRO A 685 -4.12 -25.13 5.96
CA PRO A 685 -5.48 -25.43 5.47
C PRO A 685 -6.46 -24.26 5.69
N THR A 686 -6.20 -23.37 6.65
CA THR A 686 -6.99 -22.15 6.92
C THR A 686 -7.02 -21.20 5.71
N LYS A 687 -5.84 -20.81 5.21
CA LYS A 687 -5.69 -19.93 4.04
C LYS A 687 -6.19 -20.60 2.76
N ALA A 688 -5.96 -21.91 2.63
CA ALA A 688 -6.52 -22.69 1.53
C ALA A 688 -8.05 -22.65 1.48
N ALA A 689 -8.71 -22.74 2.64
CA ALA A 689 -10.16 -22.70 2.72
C ALA A 689 -10.74 -21.35 2.25
N ILE A 690 -10.09 -20.24 2.60
CA ILE A 690 -10.44 -18.90 2.12
C ILE A 690 -10.30 -18.82 0.59
N CYS A 691 -9.18 -19.29 0.04
CA CYS A 691 -8.98 -19.36 -1.41
C CYS A 691 -10.06 -20.21 -2.10
N LEU A 692 -10.47 -21.34 -1.51
CA LEU A 692 -11.56 -22.17 -2.05
C LEU A 692 -12.91 -21.45 -2.03
N GLN A 693 -13.19 -20.65 -0.99
CA GLN A 693 -14.38 -19.81 -0.92
C GLN A 693 -14.35 -18.74 -2.02
N ASN A 694 -13.24 -18.04 -2.20
CA ASN A 694 -13.05 -17.05 -3.27
C ASN A 694 -13.15 -17.68 -4.67
N ALA A 695 -12.67 -18.92 -4.84
CA ALA A 695 -12.82 -19.71 -6.05
C ALA A 695 -14.26 -20.23 -6.30
N ARG A 696 -15.20 -19.98 -5.37
CA ARG A 696 -16.58 -20.49 -5.37
C ARG A 696 -16.67 -22.01 -5.35
N LYS A 697 -15.75 -22.69 -4.65
CA LYS A 697 -15.79 -24.13 -4.37
C LYS A 697 -16.26 -24.39 -2.95
N GLN A 698 -17.49 -24.00 -2.65
CA GLN A 698 -18.09 -24.08 -1.31
C GLN A 698 -18.03 -25.49 -0.72
N GLU A 699 -18.33 -26.54 -1.50
CA GLU A 699 -18.26 -27.94 -1.03
C GLU A 699 -16.85 -28.37 -0.60
N LEU A 700 -15.82 -27.90 -1.30
CA LEU A 700 -14.43 -28.23 -0.97
C LEU A 700 -13.96 -27.44 0.25
N ALA A 701 -14.32 -26.15 0.32
CA ALA A 701 -14.06 -25.33 1.50
C ALA A 701 -14.74 -25.94 2.74
N ALA A 702 -16.01 -26.30 2.63
CA ALA A 702 -16.81 -26.99 3.65
C ALA A 702 -16.11 -28.24 4.21
N LYS A 703 -15.75 -29.17 3.34
CA LYS A 703 -15.03 -30.40 3.74
C LYS A 703 -13.69 -30.09 4.40
N LEU A 704 -12.98 -29.07 3.92
CA LEU A 704 -11.70 -28.68 4.50
C LEU A 704 -11.89 -28.10 5.91
N TYR A 705 -12.88 -27.22 6.13
CA TYR A 705 -13.22 -26.72 7.47
C TYR A 705 -13.61 -27.83 8.44
N GLU A 706 -14.41 -28.80 7.98
CA GLU A 706 -14.79 -29.97 8.79
C GLU A 706 -13.57 -30.79 9.21
N ASN A 707 -12.65 -31.06 8.26
CA ASN A 707 -11.41 -31.78 8.55
C ASN A 707 -10.53 -31.03 9.55
N ILE A 708 -10.36 -29.71 9.37
CA ILE A 708 -9.60 -28.87 10.31
C ILE A 708 -10.23 -28.96 11.71
N ARG A 709 -11.55 -28.81 11.80
CA ARG A 709 -12.28 -28.85 13.07
C ARG A 709 -12.12 -30.20 13.79
N GLN A 710 -12.29 -31.30 13.08
CA GLN A 710 -12.11 -32.64 13.64
C GLN A 710 -10.69 -32.86 14.17
N GLU A 711 -9.68 -32.28 13.51
CA GLU A 711 -8.30 -32.36 13.96
C GLU A 711 -8.06 -31.62 15.28
N PHE A 712 -8.58 -30.39 15.43
CA PHE A 712 -8.53 -29.64 16.70
C PHE A 712 -9.26 -30.38 17.83
N GLU A 713 -10.48 -30.86 17.55
CA GLU A 713 -11.31 -31.59 18.52
C GLU A 713 -10.63 -32.90 18.97
N SER A 714 -10.01 -33.64 18.04
CA SER A 714 -9.31 -34.91 18.35
C SER A 714 -8.09 -34.74 19.26
N ARG A 715 -7.49 -33.55 19.25
CA ARG A 715 -6.28 -33.23 20.05
C ARG A 715 -6.60 -32.49 21.34
N GLY A 716 -7.88 -32.22 21.63
CA GLY A 716 -8.32 -31.49 22.82
C GLY A 716 -8.01 -29.99 22.80
N ASN A 717 -7.69 -29.43 21.63
CA ASN A 717 -7.40 -28.02 21.45
C ASN A 717 -8.69 -27.24 21.11
N PRO A 718 -8.86 -26.00 21.61
CA PRO A 718 -9.99 -25.16 21.23
C PRO A 718 -9.90 -24.83 19.73
N VAL A 719 -11.03 -24.93 19.01
CA VAL A 719 -11.11 -24.57 17.59
C VAL A 719 -10.91 -23.05 17.44
N PRO A 720 -9.96 -22.59 16.61
CA PRO A 720 -9.75 -21.17 16.36
C PRO A 720 -11.03 -20.42 15.95
N GLN A 721 -11.27 -19.25 16.55
CA GLN A 721 -12.49 -18.45 16.32
C GLN A 721 -12.66 -18.05 14.84
N ILE A 722 -11.57 -17.86 14.09
CA ILE A 722 -11.60 -17.58 12.64
C ILE A 722 -12.20 -18.72 11.82
N LEU A 723 -12.02 -19.98 12.26
CA LEU A 723 -12.64 -21.15 11.65
C LEU A 723 -14.13 -21.24 12.01
N ILE A 724 -14.54 -20.68 13.14
CA ILE A 724 -15.94 -20.58 13.58
C ILE A 724 -16.67 -19.43 12.88
N ASP A 725 -15.96 -18.34 12.56
CA ASP A 725 -16.52 -17.14 11.93
C ASP A 725 -16.45 -17.14 10.40
N GLY A 726 -15.50 -17.86 9.81
CA GLY A 726 -15.37 -18.12 8.37
C GLY A 726 -16.03 -19.43 7.91
N ASP A 727 -16.65 -20.17 8.83
CA ASP A 727 -17.36 -21.41 8.53
C ASP A 727 -18.50 -21.12 7.53
N PRO A 728 -18.46 -21.68 6.30
CA PRO A 728 -19.57 -21.56 5.38
C PRO A 728 -20.88 -22.11 5.98
N PHE A 729 -20.81 -22.94 7.03
CA PHE A 729 -21.96 -23.55 7.71
C PHE A 729 -22.61 -22.76 8.83
N LYS A 730 -22.17 -21.54 9.19
CA LYS A 730 -23.10 -20.61 9.88
C LYS A 730 -24.35 -20.33 9.02
N ASN A 731 -24.25 -20.52 7.70
CA ASN A 731 -25.34 -20.38 6.73
C ASN A 731 -25.85 -21.73 6.18
N PHE A 732 -25.51 -22.88 6.77
CA PHE A 732 -25.96 -24.19 6.29
C PHE A 732 -26.13 -25.23 7.41
N SER A 733 -26.44 -24.81 8.64
CA SER A 733 -26.92 -25.76 9.63
C SER A 733 -28.17 -26.48 9.10
N GLU A 734 -28.44 -27.69 9.58
CA GLU A 734 -29.68 -28.39 9.23
C GLU A 734 -30.90 -27.52 9.56
N GLU A 735 -30.83 -26.72 10.64
CA GLU A 735 -31.87 -25.74 10.95
C GLU A 735 -31.98 -24.64 9.88
N TYR A 736 -30.87 -24.05 9.45
CA TYR A 736 -30.88 -23.01 8.41
C TYR A 736 -31.39 -23.54 7.07
N LEU A 737 -30.96 -24.73 6.65
CA LEU A 737 -31.45 -25.38 5.43
C LEU A 737 -32.95 -25.65 5.49
N ASN A 738 -33.46 -26.10 6.64
CA ASN A 738 -34.88 -26.28 6.86
C ASN A 738 -35.64 -24.93 6.90
N ILE A 739 -35.06 -23.85 7.46
CA ILE A 739 -35.63 -22.50 7.40
C ILE A 739 -35.71 -22.00 5.95
N MET A 740 -34.66 -22.19 5.15
CA MET A 740 -34.63 -21.79 3.74
C MET A 740 -35.62 -22.61 2.89
N LEU A 741 -35.74 -23.90 3.15
CA LEU A 741 -36.70 -24.77 2.49
C LEU A 741 -38.15 -24.43 2.89
N ALA A 742 -38.39 -24.11 4.16
CA ALA A 742 -39.68 -23.60 4.62
C ALA A 742 -40.01 -22.26 3.94
N ASP A 743 -39.03 -21.37 3.78
CA ASP A 743 -39.20 -20.09 3.08
C ASP A 743 -39.49 -20.29 1.58
N PHE A 744 -38.83 -21.27 0.95
CA PHE A 744 -39.15 -21.69 -0.41
C PHE A 744 -40.60 -22.16 -0.54
N HIS A 745 -41.08 -23.02 0.36
CA HIS A 745 -42.47 -23.50 0.35
C HIS A 745 -43.48 -22.37 0.63
N HIS A 746 -43.14 -21.44 1.53
CA HIS A 746 -43.95 -20.25 1.79
C HIS A 746 -44.13 -19.40 0.52
N ARG A 747 -43.03 -19.09 -0.21
CA ARG A 747 -43.09 -18.31 -1.46
C ARG A 747 -43.89 -19.00 -2.57
N HIS A 748 -44.04 -20.32 -2.51
CA HIS A 748 -44.84 -21.11 -3.45
C HIS A 748 -46.27 -21.42 -2.95
N ASN A 749 -46.72 -20.79 -1.86
CA ASN A 749 -48.03 -20.98 -1.25
C ASN A 749 -48.36 -22.45 -0.86
N ASP A 750 -47.34 -23.26 -0.55
CA ASP A 750 -47.50 -24.64 -0.10
C ASP A 750 -47.39 -24.72 1.44
N LEU A 751 -48.48 -24.38 2.12
CA LEU A 751 -48.55 -24.31 3.59
C LEU A 751 -48.24 -25.66 4.24
N ASN A 752 -48.73 -26.77 3.67
CA ASN A 752 -48.54 -28.11 4.22
C ASN A 752 -47.05 -28.53 4.20
N LYS A 753 -46.35 -28.29 3.07
CA LYS A 753 -44.91 -28.60 3.00
C LYS A 753 -44.06 -27.65 3.86
N MET A 754 -44.47 -26.39 3.98
CA MET A 754 -43.83 -25.42 4.88
C MET A 754 -43.91 -25.92 6.33
N MET A 755 -45.10 -26.29 6.82
CA MET A 755 -45.29 -26.78 8.20
C MET A 755 -44.51 -28.07 8.47
N LEU A 756 -44.54 -29.04 7.55
CA LEU A 756 -43.74 -30.27 7.64
C LEU A 756 -42.22 -30.02 7.67
N THR A 757 -41.77 -28.93 7.04
CA THR A 757 -40.35 -28.55 7.07
C THR A 757 -39.99 -27.87 8.39
N LEU A 758 -40.88 -27.03 8.93
CA LEU A 758 -40.70 -26.39 10.24
C LEU A 758 -40.70 -27.39 11.40
N GLU A 759 -41.45 -28.49 11.31
CA GLU A 759 -41.41 -29.59 12.29
C GLU A 759 -40.01 -30.23 12.46
N ARG A 760 -39.15 -30.10 11.44
CA ARG A 760 -37.77 -30.58 11.47
C ARG A 760 -36.83 -29.69 12.28
N LEU A 761 -37.25 -28.48 12.65
CA LEU A 761 -36.46 -27.57 13.48
C LEU A 761 -36.53 -28.00 14.95
N PRO A 762 -35.43 -28.25 15.66
CA PRO A 762 -35.46 -28.76 17.05
C PRO A 762 -36.06 -27.76 18.06
N CYS A 763 -35.95 -26.46 17.79
CA CYS A 763 -36.42 -25.39 18.67
C CYS A 763 -37.81 -24.87 18.22
N TRP A 764 -38.82 -25.01 19.08
CA TRP A 764 -40.17 -24.54 18.77
C TRP A 764 -40.29 -23.01 18.75
N ASN A 765 -39.44 -22.28 19.49
CA ASN A 765 -39.40 -20.81 19.46
C ASN A 765 -39.02 -20.28 18.06
N ASP A 766 -38.10 -20.96 17.37
CA ASP A 766 -37.67 -20.55 16.03
C ASP A 766 -38.77 -20.82 14.98
N ARG A 767 -39.56 -21.89 15.16
CA ARG A 767 -40.76 -22.16 14.35
C ARG A 767 -41.81 -21.06 14.52
N VAL A 768 -42.08 -20.66 15.77
CA VAL A 768 -43.04 -19.60 16.10
C VAL A 768 -42.58 -18.25 15.55
N GLN A 769 -41.30 -17.92 15.69
CA GLN A 769 -40.74 -16.67 15.17
C GLN A 769 -40.82 -16.63 13.63
N PHE A 770 -40.48 -17.74 12.96
CA PHE A 770 -40.59 -17.86 11.51
C PHE A 770 -42.01 -17.59 10.99
N LEU A 771 -43.03 -18.15 11.66
CA LEU A 771 -44.44 -17.99 11.31
C LEU A 771 -44.95 -16.57 11.57
N LYS A 772 -44.57 -15.96 12.72
CA LYS A 772 -44.90 -14.56 13.05
C LYS A 772 -44.37 -13.58 12.01
N ASP A 773 -43.11 -13.75 11.61
CA ASP A 773 -42.46 -12.88 10.63
C ASP A 773 -43.11 -12.94 9.23
N ARG A 774 -43.88 -14.01 8.95
CA ARG A 774 -44.52 -14.30 7.65
C ARG A 774 -46.05 -14.22 7.69
N GLY A 775 -46.62 -13.75 8.81
CA GLY A 775 -48.05 -13.49 8.96
C GLY A 775 -48.93 -14.71 9.27
N HIS A 776 -48.35 -15.88 9.55
CA HIS A 776 -49.07 -17.12 9.89
C HIS A 776 -49.36 -17.19 11.39
N MET A 777 -50.23 -16.29 11.85
CA MET A 777 -50.48 -16.07 13.28
C MET A 777 -51.29 -17.20 13.93
N VAL A 778 -52.17 -17.88 13.18
CA VAL A 778 -52.99 -18.98 13.71
C VAL A 778 -52.11 -20.19 14.03
N GLU A 779 -51.24 -20.54 13.10
CA GLU A 779 -50.27 -21.63 13.20
C GLU A 779 -49.23 -21.35 14.29
N ALA A 780 -48.80 -20.09 14.44
CA ALA A 780 -47.90 -19.68 15.51
C ALA A 780 -48.52 -19.84 16.92
N ILE A 781 -49.81 -19.52 17.06
CA ILE A 781 -50.56 -19.71 18.32
C ILE A 781 -50.72 -21.19 18.64
N GLN A 782 -51.02 -22.02 17.64
CA GLN A 782 -51.17 -23.45 17.84
C GLN A 782 -49.89 -24.11 18.37
N ILE A 783 -48.72 -23.75 17.83
CA ILE A 783 -47.43 -24.25 18.32
C ILE A 783 -47.14 -23.79 19.76
N LEU A 784 -47.55 -22.56 20.13
CA LEU A 784 -47.43 -22.05 21.50
C LEU A 784 -48.29 -22.85 22.48
N GLU A 785 -49.56 -23.08 22.14
CA GLU A 785 -50.51 -23.84 22.97
C GLU A 785 -50.05 -25.29 23.18
N GLU A 786 -49.53 -25.94 22.14
CA GLU A 786 -49.02 -27.33 22.21
C GLU A 786 -47.77 -27.47 23.08
N ASN A 787 -46.99 -26.40 23.27
CA ASN A 787 -45.73 -26.41 24.02
C ASN A 787 -45.81 -25.67 25.37
N GLY A 788 -47.03 -25.33 25.82
CA GLY A 788 -47.29 -24.75 27.14
C GLY A 788 -46.88 -23.28 27.31
N GLY A 789 -46.80 -22.53 26.19
CA GLY A 789 -46.41 -21.12 26.12
C GLY A 789 -47.57 -20.14 26.10
#